data_AF-A0A8S0USM4-F1
#
_entry.id   AF-A0A8S0USM4-F1
#
_cell.length_a   1.000
_cell.length_b   1.000
_cell.length_c   1.000
_cell.angle_alpha   90.00
_cell.angle_beta   90.00
_cell.angle_gamma   90.00
#
_symmetry.space_group_name_H-M   'P 1'
#
loop_
_entity.id
_entity.type
_entity.pdbx_description
1 polymer ?
#
loop_
_entity_poly.entity_id
_entity_poly.type
_entity_poly.pdbx_seq_one_letter_code
_entity_poly.pdbx_strand_id
1 'polypeptide(L)'
;MSSTVEVVLVRSAANGVYTRRLLKEKYGYADQIDHLFRANPSSIRVRRWSGQVQVIRSGANGLSNPNPQPKREPNILSQAILTPVSDPTPTTKKRVFTFGKGRSEGNKGMKSLLGGKGANLAEMASIGLSVPPGLTISTEACQEYQQIGKKLPQGLWEEILEGLKIVEDDMGASLGDPSKPLLLSVRSGAAISMPGMMDTVLNLGLNDEVVAGLAAKSGERFAYDSFRRFLDMFGNVVMGISHSLFEEKLENMKTEKGITLDTNLTASDLKELVEQYKDVYVEAKGEKFPSEPKKQLELAVKAVFDSWDSPRAIKYRSINQITGLKGTAVNIQCMVFGNMGNTSGTGVLFTRNPSTGEKKLYGEFLINAQGEDVVAGIRTPEDLDSMKNCMPEAYKELVENCKILEAHYKDMMDIEFTVQENRLWMLQCRSGKRTGKGAVKIAVDMVNEGLVDTRTAVKMVEPQHLDQLLHPQFEDPSAYKEKVIAKGLPASPGAAVGQVVFSAEDAEAWHAQGKSVILVRTETSPEDVGGMHAAVGILTARGGMTSHAAVVARGWGKCCVSGCSEIRVNDYEKVLMVGGEAINEGEWISLNGSTGEVILGKQPLSPPAMMGDLEIFMLWADEIRRIKVMANADTPEDALAARNNGAQGIGLCRTEHMFFASDERIKAVRKMIMAVTPELRKEALDLLLPYQRADFEGIFRAMDGTSCLQRFVVLLRVMLFISIADEK
;
A
#
# COMPACT_ATOMS: atom_id res chain seq x y z
N MET A 1 -40.20 -38.25 -44.92
CA MET A 1 -40.70 -38.82 -43.65
C MET A 1 -40.33 -37.85 -42.54
N SER A 2 -41.35 -37.36 -41.86
CA SER A 2 -41.27 -36.47 -40.70
C SER A 2 -40.38 -37.06 -39.61
N SER A 3 -39.46 -36.26 -39.06
CA SER A 3 -38.92 -36.47 -37.72
C SER A 3 -39.06 -35.18 -36.93
N THR A 4 -40.24 -35.05 -36.33
CA THR A 4 -40.60 -34.08 -35.31
C THR A 4 -39.53 -34.06 -34.22
N VAL A 5 -38.94 -32.90 -33.95
CA VAL A 5 -38.08 -32.70 -32.78
C VAL A 5 -38.99 -32.49 -31.58
N GLU A 6 -39.21 -33.53 -30.77
CA GLU A 6 -39.84 -33.35 -29.45
C GLU A 6 -38.86 -32.64 -28.52
N VAL A 7 -39.13 -31.37 -28.21
CA VAL A 7 -38.45 -30.63 -27.15
C VAL A 7 -39.33 -30.72 -25.90
N VAL A 8 -38.95 -31.58 -24.95
CA VAL A 8 -39.59 -31.59 -23.63
C VAL A 8 -38.89 -30.56 -22.74
N LEU A 9 -39.59 -29.46 -22.44
CA LEU A 9 -39.20 -28.47 -21.44
C LEU A 9 -39.87 -28.80 -20.11
N VAL A 10 -39.11 -29.28 -19.14
CA VAL A 10 -39.60 -29.42 -17.75
C VAL A 10 -39.16 -28.20 -16.97
N ARG A 11 -40.10 -27.30 -16.63
CA ARG A 11 -39.90 -26.27 -15.59
C ARG A 11 -40.13 -26.93 -14.23
N SER A 12 -39.16 -26.85 -13.33
CA SER A 12 -39.30 -27.32 -11.95
C SER A 12 -40.02 -26.28 -11.10
N ALA A 13 -41.14 -26.69 -10.50
CA ALA A 13 -41.61 -26.13 -9.24
C ALA A 13 -40.97 -26.96 -8.09
N ALA A 14 -40.21 -26.28 -7.24
CA ALA A 14 -39.79 -26.55 -5.86
C ALA A 14 -39.44 -27.96 -5.30
N ASN A 15 -39.59 -29.11 -5.98
CA ASN A 15 -39.27 -30.43 -5.36
C ASN A 15 -38.46 -31.38 -6.27
N GLY A 16 -37.15 -31.47 -6.02
CA GLY A 16 -36.18 -32.24 -6.81
C GLY A 16 -36.21 -33.77 -6.67
N VAL A 17 -37.05 -34.33 -5.80
CA VAL A 17 -37.08 -35.78 -5.51
C VAL A 17 -37.88 -36.56 -6.56
N TYR A 18 -38.96 -35.99 -7.11
CA TYR A 18 -39.82 -36.68 -8.08
C TYR A 18 -39.17 -36.82 -9.47
N THR A 19 -38.39 -35.83 -9.90
CA THR A 19 -37.70 -35.82 -11.20
C THR A 19 -36.56 -36.85 -11.27
N ARG A 20 -35.91 -37.13 -10.14
CA ARG A 20 -34.80 -38.08 -10.02
C ARG A 20 -35.24 -39.55 -10.21
N ARG A 21 -36.47 -39.89 -9.81
CA ARG A 21 -37.02 -41.25 -9.92
C ARG A 21 -37.44 -41.58 -11.36
N LEU A 22 -38.05 -40.62 -12.06
CA LEU A 22 -38.49 -40.73 -13.46
C LEU A 22 -37.34 -40.89 -14.47
N LEU A 23 -36.18 -40.28 -14.21
CA LEU A 23 -35.00 -40.40 -15.07
C LEU A 23 -34.24 -41.73 -14.87
N LYS A 24 -34.25 -42.28 -13.64
CA LYS A 24 -33.62 -43.58 -13.34
C LYS A 24 -34.40 -44.75 -13.95
N GLU A 25 -35.73 -44.73 -13.93
CA GLU A 25 -36.57 -45.80 -14.49
C GLU A 25 -36.56 -45.84 -16.03
N LYS A 26 -36.33 -44.72 -16.72
CA LYS A 26 -36.48 -44.62 -18.18
C LYS A 26 -35.18 -44.86 -18.98
N TYR A 27 -34.00 -44.74 -18.35
CA TYR A 27 -32.71 -44.75 -19.07
C TYR A 27 -31.60 -45.63 -18.46
N GLY A 28 -31.82 -46.31 -17.33
CA GLY A 28 -31.00 -47.47 -16.91
C GLY A 28 -29.53 -47.25 -16.48
N TYR A 29 -29.03 -46.01 -16.39
CA TYR A 29 -27.64 -45.73 -15.96
C TYR A 29 -27.62 -44.90 -14.66
N ALA A 30 -27.32 -45.55 -13.53
CA ALA A 30 -27.48 -44.97 -12.19
C ALA A 30 -26.40 -43.94 -11.80
N ASP A 31 -25.15 -44.10 -12.24
CA ASP A 31 -24.01 -43.36 -11.69
C ASP A 31 -23.76 -41.98 -12.36
N GLN A 32 -24.16 -41.80 -13.62
CA GLN A 32 -23.96 -40.53 -14.33
C GLN A 32 -25.01 -39.45 -13.99
N ILE A 33 -26.18 -39.86 -13.49
CA ILE A 33 -27.27 -38.92 -13.14
C ILE A 33 -27.03 -38.25 -11.78
N ASP A 34 -26.35 -38.90 -10.84
CA ASP A 34 -26.13 -38.35 -9.49
C ASP A 34 -25.10 -37.21 -9.46
N HIS A 35 -24.22 -37.12 -10.46
CA HIS A 35 -23.28 -36.00 -10.61
C HIS A 35 -23.93 -34.69 -11.07
N LEU A 36 -25.10 -34.74 -11.74
CA LEU A 36 -25.75 -33.58 -12.34
C LEU A 36 -26.57 -32.74 -11.33
N PHE A 37 -26.94 -33.29 -10.17
CA PHE A 37 -27.77 -32.61 -9.16
C PHE A 37 -26.97 -31.93 -8.03
N ARG A 38 -25.64 -32.03 -8.02
CA ARG A 38 -24.77 -31.37 -7.01
C ARG A 38 -24.35 -29.94 -7.36
N ALA A 39 -24.77 -29.38 -8.49
CA ALA A 39 -24.48 -28.00 -8.88
C ALA A 39 -25.76 -27.26 -9.32
N ASN A 40 -25.90 -25.99 -8.93
CA ASN A 40 -27.09 -25.14 -9.04
C ASN A 40 -27.83 -25.24 -10.41
N PRO A 41 -29.18 -25.24 -10.47
CA PRO A 41 -29.93 -25.73 -11.61
C PRO A 41 -30.25 -24.61 -12.62
N SER A 42 -29.57 -24.60 -13.76
CA SER A 42 -30.00 -23.83 -14.93
C SER A 42 -29.95 -24.71 -16.18
N SER A 43 -31.15 -25.13 -16.62
CA SER A 43 -31.53 -25.80 -17.88
C SER A 43 -30.52 -26.76 -18.53
N ILE A 44 -30.85 -28.06 -18.54
CA ILE A 44 -30.10 -29.10 -19.26
C ILE A 44 -30.81 -29.42 -20.58
N ARG A 45 -30.09 -29.46 -21.71
CA ARG A 45 -30.58 -29.99 -22.99
C ARG A 45 -29.89 -31.32 -23.32
N VAL A 46 -30.69 -32.32 -23.71
CA VAL A 46 -30.22 -33.64 -24.15
C VAL A 46 -30.64 -33.83 -25.59
N ARG A 47 -29.69 -34.17 -26.48
CA ARG A 47 -29.97 -34.53 -27.88
C ARG A 47 -29.58 -35.98 -28.14
N ARG A 48 -30.37 -36.65 -28.99
CA ARG A 48 -30.13 -38.04 -29.43
C ARG A 48 -29.85 -38.03 -30.92
N TRP A 49 -28.69 -38.54 -31.33
CA TRP A 49 -28.35 -38.76 -32.73
C TRP A 49 -27.61 -40.08 -32.85
N SER A 50 -28.08 -40.96 -33.74
CA SER A 50 -27.41 -42.23 -34.14
C SER A 50 -26.65 -42.95 -33.02
N GLY A 51 -27.35 -43.39 -31.96
CA GLY A 51 -26.81 -44.29 -30.95
C GLY A 51 -25.95 -43.68 -29.84
N GLN A 52 -25.68 -42.37 -29.82
CA GLN A 52 -24.98 -41.70 -28.71
C GLN A 52 -25.78 -40.49 -28.18
N VAL A 53 -25.66 -40.24 -26.87
CA VAL A 53 -26.30 -39.10 -26.17
C VAL A 53 -25.23 -38.07 -25.85
N GLN A 54 -25.44 -36.81 -26.26
CA GLN A 54 -24.52 -35.69 -25.99
C GLN A 54 -25.24 -34.58 -25.20
N VAL A 55 -24.56 -34.05 -24.17
CA VAL A 55 -25.06 -32.98 -23.29
C VAL A 55 -24.21 -31.73 -23.53
N ILE A 56 -24.82 -30.60 -23.90
CA ILE A 56 -24.13 -29.35 -24.26
C ILE A 56 -24.64 -28.19 -23.39
N ARG A 57 -23.73 -27.41 -22.79
CA ARG A 57 -24.01 -26.09 -22.21
C ARG A 57 -23.87 -25.03 -23.30
N SER A 58 -24.92 -24.24 -23.57
CA SER A 58 -24.89 -23.21 -24.62
C SER A 58 -24.46 -21.85 -24.06
N GLY A 59 -23.35 -21.30 -24.55
CA GLY A 59 -23.06 -19.86 -24.62
C GLY A 59 -23.35 -19.34 -26.03
N ALA A 60 -23.78 -18.08 -26.19
CA ALA A 60 -24.29 -17.54 -27.45
C ALA A 60 -23.54 -16.28 -27.93
N ASN A 61 -23.25 -16.24 -29.25
CA ASN A 61 -22.93 -15.04 -30.04
C ASN A 61 -23.84 -15.01 -31.28
N GLY A 62 -24.48 -13.87 -31.57
CA GLY A 62 -24.91 -13.44 -32.92
C GLY A 62 -26.41 -13.37 -33.30
N LEU A 63 -26.96 -12.13 -33.35
CA LEU A 63 -28.06 -11.56 -34.17
C LEU A 63 -29.50 -12.13 -33.98
N SER A 64 -30.62 -11.40 -33.78
CA SER A 64 -30.98 -9.96 -33.89
C SER A 64 -32.37 -9.68 -33.25
N ASN A 65 -32.61 -8.41 -32.87
CA ASN A 65 -33.88 -7.71 -32.57
C ASN A 65 -34.39 -7.65 -31.10
N PRO A 66 -35.14 -6.60 -30.70
CA PRO A 66 -34.58 -5.46 -29.96
C PRO A 66 -35.36 -5.19 -28.66
N ASN A 67 -34.83 -5.57 -27.50
CA ASN A 67 -35.21 -4.99 -26.22
C ASN A 67 -34.30 -5.52 -25.11
N PRO A 68 -33.33 -4.75 -24.59
CA PRO A 68 -32.63 -5.12 -23.37
C PRO A 68 -33.34 -4.48 -22.17
N GLN A 69 -33.99 -5.30 -21.34
CA GLN A 69 -34.20 -4.93 -19.94
C GLN A 69 -32.83 -4.78 -19.26
N PRO A 70 -32.59 -3.74 -18.44
CA PRO A 70 -31.29 -3.50 -17.86
C PRO A 70 -31.01 -4.53 -16.75
N LYS A 71 -29.99 -5.37 -16.97
CA LYS A 71 -29.32 -6.07 -15.86
C LYS A 71 -28.68 -4.99 -14.98
N ARG A 72 -28.96 -5.03 -13.67
CA ARG A 72 -28.25 -4.24 -12.66
C ARG A 72 -26.77 -4.63 -12.69
N GLU A 73 -25.94 -3.79 -13.30
CA GLU A 73 -24.50 -3.78 -13.07
C GLU A 73 -24.23 -3.19 -11.68
N PRO A 74 -23.29 -3.73 -10.89
CA PRO A 74 -22.75 -3.01 -9.75
C PRO A 74 -22.07 -1.74 -10.26
N ASN A 75 -22.33 -0.61 -9.60
CA ASN A 75 -21.78 0.71 -9.90
C ASN A 75 -20.29 0.65 -10.28
N ILE A 76 -19.99 0.81 -11.57
CA ILE A 76 -18.64 1.05 -12.05
C ILE A 76 -18.34 2.51 -11.78
N LEU A 77 -17.87 2.81 -10.57
CA LEU A 77 -17.02 3.98 -10.35
C LEU A 77 -15.83 3.85 -11.32
N SER A 78 -15.49 4.93 -12.02
CA SER A 78 -14.38 4.97 -12.97
C SER A 78 -13.09 4.49 -12.31
N GLN A 79 -12.74 3.23 -12.56
CA GLN A 79 -11.55 2.58 -12.05
C GLN A 79 -10.35 3.01 -12.89
N ALA A 80 -9.38 3.66 -12.24
CA ALA A 80 -8.03 3.77 -12.80
C ALA A 80 -7.43 2.36 -12.82
N ILE A 81 -7.49 1.70 -13.98
CA ILE A 81 -6.79 0.44 -14.21
C ILE A 81 -5.30 0.78 -14.23
N LEU A 82 -4.60 0.53 -13.12
CA LEU A 82 -3.15 0.38 -13.18
C LEU A 82 -2.87 -0.80 -14.10
N THR A 83 -2.15 -0.53 -15.20
CA THR A 83 -1.79 -1.51 -16.23
C THR A 83 -1.23 -2.78 -15.57
N PRO A 84 -1.61 -4.00 -16.01
CA PRO A 84 -0.93 -5.21 -15.59
C PRO A 84 0.58 -5.03 -15.80
N VAL A 85 1.38 -5.50 -14.84
CA VAL A 85 2.85 -5.49 -14.94
C VAL A 85 3.26 -6.53 -16.00
N SER A 86 3.05 -6.23 -17.28
CA SER A 86 3.58 -7.01 -18.37
C SER A 86 4.91 -6.40 -18.80
N ASP A 87 5.99 -6.83 -18.15
CA ASP A 87 7.33 -6.64 -18.70
C ASP A 87 7.70 -7.91 -19.47
N PRO A 88 8.09 -7.83 -20.76
CA PRO A 88 8.52 -8.97 -21.55
C PRO A 88 9.97 -9.33 -21.20
N THR A 89 10.25 -9.64 -19.94
CA THR A 89 11.59 -10.11 -19.55
C THR A 89 11.70 -11.58 -19.92
N PRO A 90 12.71 -12.00 -20.71
CA PRO A 90 12.90 -13.40 -21.07
C PRO A 90 13.11 -14.22 -19.80
N THR A 91 12.37 -15.33 -19.67
CA THR A 91 12.59 -16.34 -18.62
C THR A 91 14.03 -16.83 -18.72
N THR A 92 14.88 -16.43 -17.79
CA THR A 92 16.27 -16.91 -17.71
C THR A 92 16.31 -18.15 -16.85
N LYS A 93 17.08 -19.19 -17.23
CA LYS A 93 17.29 -20.36 -16.36
C LYS A 93 17.99 -20.02 -15.03
N LYS A 94 18.68 -18.88 -14.97
CA LYS A 94 19.44 -18.42 -13.80
C LYS A 94 18.49 -17.80 -12.78
N ARG A 95 18.58 -18.25 -11.51
CA ARG A 95 17.65 -17.83 -10.45
C ARG A 95 18.31 -16.95 -9.39
N VAL A 96 19.63 -17.00 -9.26
CA VAL A 96 20.42 -16.22 -8.30
C VAL A 96 21.30 -15.21 -9.05
N PHE A 97 21.31 -13.95 -8.60
CA PHE A 97 22.04 -12.85 -9.22
C PHE A 97 22.88 -12.09 -8.19
N THR A 98 24.20 -12.02 -8.39
CA THR A 98 25.09 -11.34 -7.44
C THR A 98 25.24 -9.84 -7.72
N PHE A 99 25.56 -9.08 -6.67
CA PHE A 99 25.90 -7.66 -6.75
C PHE A 99 26.99 -7.31 -5.72
N GLY A 100 27.86 -6.37 -6.06
CA GLY A 100 28.96 -5.91 -5.23
C GLY A 100 29.64 -4.69 -5.84
N LYS A 101 30.66 -4.15 -5.17
CA LYS A 101 31.29 -2.88 -5.59
C LYS A 101 31.76 -2.94 -7.05
N GLY A 102 31.10 -2.17 -7.93
CA GLY A 102 31.42 -2.06 -9.36
C GLY A 102 31.07 -3.28 -10.21
N ARG A 103 30.36 -4.28 -9.67
CA ARG A 103 29.97 -5.51 -10.38
C ARG A 103 28.52 -5.89 -10.05
N SER A 104 27.71 -6.16 -11.05
CA SER A 104 26.37 -6.73 -10.84
C SER A 104 25.93 -7.58 -12.04
N GLU A 105 25.20 -8.64 -11.73
CA GLU A 105 24.54 -9.50 -12.73
C GLU A 105 23.11 -9.03 -13.07
N GLY A 106 22.61 -8.03 -12.35
CA GLY A 106 21.30 -7.41 -12.55
C GLY A 106 21.39 -5.94 -12.99
N ASN A 107 20.23 -5.31 -13.17
CA ASN A 107 20.12 -3.87 -13.43
C ASN A 107 18.71 -3.35 -13.09
N LYS A 108 18.51 -2.02 -13.12
CA LYS A 108 17.23 -1.37 -12.82
C LYS A 108 16.04 -1.80 -13.70
N GLY A 109 16.30 -2.38 -14.88
CA GLY A 109 15.27 -2.87 -15.80
C GLY A 109 14.69 -4.23 -15.38
N MET A 110 15.35 -4.97 -14.50
CA MET A 110 14.95 -6.33 -14.12
C MET A 110 14.00 -6.37 -12.90
N LYS A 111 13.17 -5.34 -12.69
CA LYS A 111 12.28 -5.23 -11.52
C LYS A 111 11.30 -6.39 -11.41
N SER A 112 10.82 -6.92 -12.53
CA SER A 112 9.91 -8.07 -12.56
C SER A 112 10.56 -9.33 -11.98
N LEU A 113 11.88 -9.51 -12.18
CA LEU A 113 12.64 -10.71 -11.83
C LEU A 113 13.36 -10.57 -10.49
N LEU A 114 14.01 -9.43 -10.23
CA LEU A 114 14.82 -9.19 -9.02
C LEU A 114 14.04 -8.43 -7.93
N GLY A 115 12.79 -8.06 -8.22
CA GLY A 115 12.06 -7.11 -7.41
C GLY A 115 12.61 -5.68 -7.54
N GLY A 116 11.88 -4.71 -7.01
CA GLY A 116 12.33 -3.31 -6.97
C GLY A 116 13.61 -3.13 -6.16
N LYS A 117 13.74 -3.84 -5.02
CA LYS A 117 14.91 -3.75 -4.14
C LYS A 117 16.16 -4.35 -4.77
N GLY A 118 16.08 -5.59 -5.27
CA GLY A 118 17.22 -6.26 -5.91
C GLY A 118 17.67 -5.55 -7.19
N ALA A 119 16.74 -5.07 -8.01
CA ALA A 119 17.07 -4.28 -9.19
C ALA A 119 17.79 -2.97 -8.86
N ASN A 120 17.40 -2.28 -7.77
CA ASN A 120 18.08 -1.07 -7.34
C ASN A 120 19.42 -1.33 -6.65
N LEU A 121 19.56 -2.42 -5.88
CA LEU A 121 20.86 -2.85 -5.34
C LEU A 121 21.87 -3.13 -6.46
N ALA A 122 21.43 -3.86 -7.49
CA ALA A 122 22.20 -4.14 -8.68
C ALA A 122 22.62 -2.86 -9.42
N GLU A 123 21.69 -1.91 -9.58
CA GLU A 123 21.96 -0.63 -10.23
C GLU A 123 22.92 0.26 -9.42
N MET A 124 22.73 0.37 -8.11
CA MET A 124 23.64 1.13 -7.24
C MET A 124 25.06 0.57 -7.29
N ALA A 125 25.18 -0.77 -7.27
CA ALA A 125 26.45 -1.46 -7.42
C ALA A 125 27.11 -1.19 -8.78
N SER A 126 26.32 -1.18 -9.87
CA SER A 126 26.84 -0.97 -11.24
C SER A 126 27.29 0.46 -11.51
N ILE A 127 26.66 1.46 -10.89
CA ILE A 127 27.08 2.88 -10.98
C ILE A 127 28.20 3.24 -9.99
N GLY A 128 28.72 2.25 -9.23
CA GLY A 128 29.92 2.41 -8.41
C GLY A 128 29.69 2.91 -6.98
N LEU A 129 28.45 2.92 -6.49
CA LEU A 129 28.18 3.28 -5.09
C LEU A 129 28.69 2.21 -4.12
N SER A 130 29.00 2.64 -2.89
CA SER A 130 29.43 1.78 -1.78
C SER A 130 28.26 0.91 -1.26
N VAL A 131 27.88 -0.12 -2.02
CA VAL A 131 26.84 -1.10 -1.64
C VAL A 131 27.50 -2.34 -1.03
N PRO A 132 27.03 -2.83 0.14
CA PRO A 132 27.51 -4.09 0.69
C PRO A 132 27.21 -5.25 -0.28
N PRO A 133 28.18 -6.15 -0.52
CA PRO A 133 28.00 -7.24 -1.49
C PRO A 133 26.92 -8.22 -1.05
N GLY A 134 26.27 -8.84 -2.02
CA GLY A 134 25.15 -9.73 -1.80
C GLY A 134 24.68 -10.43 -3.07
N LEU A 135 23.52 -11.07 -2.94
CA LEU A 135 22.83 -11.76 -4.01
C LEU A 135 21.32 -11.59 -3.91
N THR A 136 20.64 -11.69 -5.04
CA THR A 136 19.18 -11.67 -5.14
C THR A 136 18.69 -12.99 -5.74
N ILE A 137 17.81 -13.68 -5.02
CA ILE A 137 17.04 -14.82 -5.50
C ILE A 137 15.79 -14.29 -6.19
N SER A 138 15.57 -14.68 -7.44
CA SER A 138 14.51 -14.14 -8.31
C SER A 138 13.07 -14.44 -7.84
N THR A 139 12.12 -13.64 -8.34
CA THR A 139 10.67 -13.86 -8.18
C THR A 139 10.19 -15.14 -8.88
N GLU A 140 10.91 -15.62 -9.91
CA GLU A 140 10.62 -16.90 -10.59
C GLU A 140 10.90 -18.09 -9.67
N ALA A 141 11.98 -18.04 -8.88
CA ALA A 141 12.25 -19.05 -7.85
C ALA A 141 11.15 -19.09 -6.78
N CYS A 142 10.59 -17.93 -6.39
CA CYS A 142 9.43 -17.86 -5.50
C CYS A 142 8.20 -18.51 -6.15
N GLN A 143 7.96 -18.28 -7.45
CA GLN A 143 6.84 -18.88 -8.16
C GLN A 143 6.99 -20.41 -8.23
N GLU A 144 8.17 -20.91 -8.58
CA GLU A 144 8.48 -22.35 -8.57
C GLU A 144 8.25 -22.95 -7.19
N TYR A 145 8.74 -22.30 -6.12
CA TYR A 145 8.53 -22.71 -4.72
C TYR A 145 7.04 -22.91 -4.40
N GLN A 146 6.19 -21.95 -4.78
CA GLN A 146 4.75 -22.05 -4.55
C GLN A 146 4.09 -23.17 -5.36
N GLN A 147 4.50 -23.35 -6.63
CA GLN A 147 3.93 -24.36 -7.52
C GLN A 147 4.25 -25.80 -7.11
N ILE A 148 5.43 -26.04 -6.51
CA ILE A 148 5.84 -27.37 -6.06
C ILE A 148 5.45 -27.70 -4.62
N GLY A 149 4.48 -26.97 -4.07
CA GLY A 149 3.95 -27.21 -2.73
C GLY A 149 4.89 -26.74 -1.62
N LYS A 150 5.44 -25.54 -1.76
CA LYS A 150 6.28 -24.86 -0.76
C LYS A 150 7.57 -25.63 -0.42
N LYS A 151 8.27 -26.07 -1.47
CA LYS A 151 9.59 -26.72 -1.37
C LYS A 151 10.59 -25.94 -2.19
N LEU A 152 11.84 -25.90 -1.75
CA LEU A 152 12.89 -25.27 -2.55
C LEU A 152 13.08 -26.05 -3.86
N PRO A 153 13.05 -25.39 -5.03
CA PRO A 153 13.31 -26.03 -6.31
C PRO A 153 14.68 -26.70 -6.35
N GLN A 154 14.79 -27.81 -7.10
CA GLN A 154 16.05 -28.52 -7.27
C GLN A 154 17.12 -27.60 -7.91
N GLY A 155 18.35 -27.66 -7.41
CA GLY A 155 19.47 -26.84 -7.89
C GLY A 155 19.51 -25.42 -7.33
N LEU A 156 18.41 -24.92 -6.73
CA LEU A 156 18.36 -23.54 -6.24
C LEU A 156 19.29 -23.35 -5.04
N TRP A 157 19.38 -24.34 -4.16
CA TRP A 157 20.23 -24.25 -2.97
C TRP A 157 21.71 -24.20 -3.34
N GLU A 158 22.12 -24.97 -4.34
CA GLU A 158 23.47 -24.95 -4.89
C GLU A 158 23.80 -23.58 -5.50
N GLU A 159 22.89 -22.99 -6.29
CA GLU A 159 23.04 -21.62 -6.82
C GLU A 159 23.19 -20.56 -5.69
N ILE A 160 22.44 -20.71 -4.59
CA ILE A 160 22.53 -19.81 -3.43
C ILE A 160 23.92 -19.93 -2.78
N LEU A 161 24.43 -21.15 -2.61
CA LEU A 161 25.76 -21.39 -2.03
C LEU A 161 26.89 -20.87 -2.94
N GLU A 162 26.76 -21.00 -4.26
CA GLU A 162 27.70 -20.41 -5.22
C GLU A 162 27.74 -18.89 -5.12
N GLY A 163 26.58 -18.24 -5.05
CA GLY A 163 26.49 -16.80 -4.84
C GLY A 163 27.05 -16.36 -3.48
N LEU A 164 26.77 -17.13 -2.42
CA LEU A 164 27.29 -16.86 -1.07
C LEU A 164 28.82 -16.91 -1.05
N LYS A 165 29.43 -17.88 -1.75
CA LYS A 165 30.88 -17.98 -1.84
C LYS A 165 31.51 -16.73 -2.46
N ILE A 166 30.87 -16.14 -3.48
CA ILE A 166 31.33 -14.89 -4.08
C ILE A 166 31.28 -13.74 -3.04
N VAL A 167 30.25 -13.70 -2.20
CA VAL A 167 30.13 -12.71 -1.11
C VAL A 167 31.20 -12.95 -0.04
N GLU A 168 31.48 -14.20 0.33
CA GLU A 168 32.56 -14.58 1.25
C GLU A 168 33.94 -14.12 0.72
N ASP A 169 34.21 -14.38 -0.56
CA ASP A 169 35.46 -13.99 -1.24
C ASP A 169 35.61 -12.45 -1.31
N ASP A 170 34.54 -11.73 -1.65
CA ASP A 170 34.55 -10.26 -1.73
C ASP A 170 34.73 -9.59 -0.36
N MET A 171 34.23 -10.21 0.71
CA MET A 171 34.35 -9.69 2.08
C MET A 171 35.58 -10.21 2.83
N GLY A 172 36.22 -11.29 2.35
CA GLY A 172 37.29 -11.99 3.05
C GLY A 172 36.85 -12.58 4.40
N ALA A 173 35.58 -12.95 4.52
CA ALA A 173 34.92 -13.48 5.72
C ALA A 173 34.06 -14.69 5.36
N SER A 174 33.78 -15.59 6.31
CA SER A 174 33.00 -16.81 6.04
C SER A 174 31.82 -16.97 6.99
N LEU A 175 30.73 -17.52 6.47
CA LEU A 175 29.49 -17.73 7.21
C LEU A 175 29.68 -18.84 8.24
N GLY A 176 29.66 -18.47 9.52
CA GLY A 176 29.87 -19.40 10.64
C GLY A 176 31.30 -19.51 11.15
N ASP A 177 32.25 -18.75 10.61
CA ASP A 177 33.63 -18.70 11.12
C ASP A 177 33.73 -17.68 12.27
N PRO A 178 34.06 -18.08 13.51
CA PRO A 178 34.20 -17.15 14.64
C PRO A 178 35.36 -16.14 14.47
N SER A 179 36.40 -16.49 13.73
CA SER A 179 37.58 -15.63 13.55
C SER A 179 37.34 -14.52 12.52
N LYS A 180 36.57 -14.83 11.48
CA LYS A 180 36.20 -13.91 10.40
C LYS A 180 34.71 -14.04 10.07
N PRO A 181 33.84 -13.58 10.99
CA PRO A 181 32.41 -13.83 10.87
C PRO A 181 31.82 -13.02 9.72
N LEU A 182 31.19 -13.71 8.77
CA LEU A 182 30.26 -13.12 7.82
C LEU A 182 28.84 -13.22 8.39
N LEU A 183 28.21 -12.07 8.59
CA LEU A 183 26.80 -11.99 8.96
C LEU A 183 25.99 -11.45 7.78
N LEU A 184 24.75 -11.93 7.65
CA LEU A 184 23.89 -11.65 6.51
C LEU A 184 22.59 -10.98 6.96
N SER A 185 22.03 -10.17 6.07
CA SER A 185 20.63 -9.75 6.11
C SER A 185 19.85 -10.46 5.01
N VAL A 186 18.63 -10.87 5.32
CA VAL A 186 17.69 -11.48 4.37
C VAL A 186 16.49 -10.56 4.26
N ARG A 187 16.34 -9.93 3.08
CA ARG A 187 15.36 -8.88 2.82
C ARG A 187 14.49 -9.24 1.63
N SER A 188 13.19 -9.31 1.85
CA SER A 188 12.18 -9.46 0.81
C SER A 188 12.15 -8.27 -0.18
N GLY A 189 11.71 -8.52 -1.41
CA GLY A 189 11.55 -7.48 -2.42
C GLY A 189 10.73 -7.92 -3.62
N ALA A 190 9.48 -7.47 -3.72
CA ALA A 190 8.63 -7.68 -4.89
C ALA A 190 8.87 -6.62 -5.97
N ALA A 191 8.35 -6.84 -7.18
CA ALA A 191 8.51 -5.90 -8.30
C ALA A 191 7.89 -4.52 -7.99
N ILE A 192 6.77 -4.52 -7.27
CA ILE A 192 6.12 -3.32 -6.74
C ILE A 192 6.46 -3.23 -5.25
N SER A 193 6.82 -2.02 -4.81
CA SER A 193 7.13 -1.76 -3.40
C SER A 193 5.89 -1.97 -2.53
N MET A 194 5.99 -2.87 -1.54
CA MET A 194 4.96 -3.13 -0.54
C MET A 194 5.55 -2.81 0.85
N PRO A 195 5.64 -1.52 1.24
CA PRO A 195 6.29 -1.10 2.48
C PRO A 195 5.56 -1.67 3.70
N GLY A 196 6.32 -2.09 4.72
CA GLY A 196 5.79 -2.74 5.92
C GLY A 196 5.35 -4.19 5.74
N MET A 197 4.98 -4.62 4.53
CA MET A 197 4.27 -5.89 4.35
C MET A 197 5.12 -7.15 4.47
N MET A 198 6.43 -7.04 4.29
CA MET A 198 7.32 -8.19 4.18
C MET A 198 8.50 -8.05 5.13
N ASP A 199 8.83 -9.16 5.77
CA ASP A 199 9.77 -9.18 6.88
C ASP A 199 11.22 -9.06 6.38
N THR A 200 12.09 -8.60 7.28
CA THR A 200 13.53 -8.55 7.12
C THR A 200 14.15 -9.25 8.32
N VAL A 201 15.17 -10.07 8.07
CA VAL A 201 15.99 -10.69 9.13
C VAL A 201 17.39 -10.13 9.01
N LEU A 202 17.87 -9.46 10.06
CA LEU A 202 19.26 -9.00 10.18
C LEU A 202 20.09 -9.98 11.03
N ASN A 203 21.42 -9.83 10.98
CA ASN A 203 22.38 -10.56 11.82
C ASN A 203 22.35 -12.10 11.65
N LEU A 204 21.86 -12.61 10.51
CA LEU A 204 21.82 -14.03 10.22
C LEU A 204 23.24 -14.60 10.15
N GLY A 205 23.45 -15.74 10.80
CA GLY A 205 24.74 -16.39 10.95
C GLY A 205 25.31 -16.34 12.37
N LEU A 206 24.65 -15.61 13.28
CA LEU A 206 25.00 -15.63 14.70
C LEU A 206 24.67 -16.97 15.36
N ASN A 207 25.61 -17.44 16.17
CA ASN A 207 25.49 -18.55 17.12
C ASN A 207 26.47 -18.30 18.27
N ASP A 208 26.56 -19.23 19.22
CA ASP A 208 27.39 -19.08 20.43
C ASP A 208 28.89 -18.91 20.15
N GLU A 209 29.41 -19.56 19.12
CA GLU A 209 30.82 -19.45 18.75
C GLU A 209 31.09 -18.14 18.00
N VAL A 210 30.22 -17.81 17.05
CA VAL A 210 30.31 -16.60 16.23
C VAL A 210 30.12 -15.34 17.06
N VAL A 211 29.19 -15.35 18.03
CA VAL A 211 28.97 -14.19 18.92
C VAL A 211 30.18 -13.94 19.81
N ALA A 212 30.86 -14.99 20.29
CA ALA A 212 32.09 -14.85 21.06
C ALA A 212 33.23 -14.27 20.20
N GLY A 213 33.35 -14.71 18.94
CA GLY A 213 34.29 -14.13 17.99
C GLY A 213 33.99 -12.66 17.65
N LEU A 214 32.71 -12.33 17.45
CA LEU A 214 32.24 -10.96 17.22
C LEU A 214 32.51 -10.07 18.44
N ALA A 215 32.28 -10.59 19.64
CA ALA A 215 32.54 -9.91 20.91
C ALA A 215 34.01 -9.57 21.09
N ALA A 216 34.92 -10.48 20.73
CA ALA A 216 36.36 -10.27 20.80
C ALA A 216 36.84 -9.14 19.87
N LYS A 217 36.19 -8.99 18.70
CA LYS A 217 36.58 -7.98 17.70
C LYS A 217 35.90 -6.62 17.90
N SER A 218 34.65 -6.63 18.33
CA SER A 218 33.74 -5.47 18.22
C SER A 218 33.12 -5.06 19.57
N GLY A 219 33.49 -5.73 20.65
CA GLY A 219 32.99 -5.49 22.00
C GLY A 219 31.83 -6.41 22.39
N GLU A 220 31.85 -6.88 23.65
CA GLU A 220 30.86 -7.87 24.13
C GLU A 220 29.42 -7.36 24.09
N ARG A 221 29.17 -6.14 24.57
CA ARG A 221 27.81 -5.58 24.63
C ARG A 221 27.15 -5.58 23.24
N PHE A 222 27.87 -5.11 22.22
CA PHE A 222 27.36 -5.05 20.85
C PHE A 222 27.05 -6.44 20.29
N ALA A 223 27.94 -7.42 20.50
CA ALA A 223 27.76 -8.76 19.98
C ALA A 223 26.53 -9.44 20.59
N TYR A 224 26.37 -9.38 21.91
CA TYR A 224 25.22 -9.99 22.59
C TYR A 224 23.91 -9.20 22.39
N ASP A 225 23.95 -7.87 22.25
CA ASP A 225 22.77 -7.10 21.84
C ASP A 225 22.29 -7.52 20.44
N SER A 226 23.23 -7.65 19.50
CA SER A 226 22.92 -8.12 18.14
C SER A 226 22.39 -9.56 18.14
N PHE A 227 22.88 -10.40 19.05
CA PHE A 227 22.44 -11.79 19.15
C PHE A 227 21.03 -11.93 19.75
N ARG A 228 20.70 -11.20 20.83
CA ARG A 228 19.31 -11.21 21.35
C ARG A 228 18.31 -10.71 20.30
N ARG A 229 18.65 -9.66 19.54
CA ARG A 229 17.80 -9.10 18.48
C ARG A 229 17.61 -10.11 17.36
N PHE A 230 18.67 -10.82 17.00
CA PHE A 230 18.58 -11.89 16.02
C PHE A 230 17.66 -13.03 16.50
N LEU A 231 17.78 -13.44 17.78
CA LEU A 231 16.94 -14.49 18.35
C LEU A 231 15.46 -14.12 18.32
N ASP A 232 15.11 -12.90 18.71
CA ASP A 232 13.73 -12.41 18.64
C ASP A 232 13.23 -12.36 17.20
N MET A 233 13.92 -11.61 16.32
CA MET A 233 13.50 -11.39 14.95
C MET A 233 13.46 -12.69 14.13
N PHE A 234 14.45 -13.58 14.27
CA PHE A 234 14.41 -14.89 13.60
C PHE A 234 13.28 -15.75 14.16
N GLY A 235 13.03 -15.70 15.47
CA GLY A 235 11.96 -16.43 16.13
C GLY A 235 10.60 -15.98 15.63
N ASN A 236 10.41 -14.66 15.54
CA ASN A 236 9.18 -14.06 15.07
C ASN A 236 8.94 -14.27 13.58
N VAL A 237 9.89 -13.86 12.75
CA VAL A 237 9.74 -13.84 11.29
C VAL A 237 9.81 -15.23 10.68
N VAL A 238 10.76 -16.06 11.13
CA VAL A 238 11.07 -17.35 10.49
C VAL A 238 10.35 -18.50 11.17
N MET A 239 10.30 -18.49 12.50
CA MET A 239 9.69 -19.58 13.28
C MET A 239 8.22 -19.31 13.66
N GLY A 240 7.72 -18.08 13.49
CA GLY A 240 6.36 -17.69 13.85
C GLY A 240 6.10 -17.71 15.36
N ILE A 241 7.10 -17.30 16.16
CA ILE A 241 7.01 -17.12 17.61
C ILE A 241 6.55 -15.68 17.90
N SER A 242 5.62 -15.46 18.82
CA SER A 242 5.17 -14.09 19.11
C SER A 242 6.28 -13.24 19.71
N HIS A 243 6.50 -12.04 19.16
CA HIS A 243 7.43 -11.03 19.70
C HIS A 243 7.16 -10.71 21.18
N SER A 244 5.88 -10.76 21.59
CA SER A 244 5.47 -10.53 22.97
C SER A 244 6.15 -11.45 24.00
N LEU A 245 6.52 -12.67 23.60
CA LEU A 245 7.21 -13.62 24.49
C LEU A 245 8.66 -13.19 24.76
N PHE A 246 9.32 -12.57 23.78
CA PHE A 246 10.67 -12.04 23.93
C PHE A 246 10.68 -10.72 24.72
N GLU A 247 9.70 -9.85 24.45
CA GLU A 247 9.50 -8.61 25.21
C GLU A 247 9.18 -8.87 26.69
N GLU A 248 8.38 -9.90 27.00
CA GLU A 248 8.10 -10.29 28.39
C GLU A 248 9.39 -10.61 29.15
N LYS A 249 10.30 -11.39 28.56
CA LYS A 249 11.60 -11.71 29.19
C LYS A 249 12.47 -10.46 29.35
N LEU A 250 12.49 -9.57 28.36
CA LEU A 250 13.24 -8.31 28.41
C LEU A 250 12.72 -7.38 29.51
N GLU A 251 11.40 -7.17 29.59
CA GLU A 251 10.76 -6.32 30.59
C GLU A 251 10.91 -6.86 32.01
N ASN A 252 10.83 -8.19 32.18
CA ASN A 252 11.09 -8.82 33.47
C ASN A 252 12.53 -8.55 33.93
N MET A 253 13.53 -8.74 33.05
CA MET A 253 14.92 -8.45 33.36
C MET A 253 15.16 -6.97 33.68
N LYS A 254 14.52 -6.06 32.93
CA LYS A 254 14.59 -4.61 33.17
C LYS A 254 14.00 -4.24 34.52
N THR A 255 12.85 -4.81 34.87
CA THR A 255 12.17 -4.60 36.15
C THR A 255 13.01 -5.11 37.32
N GLU A 256 13.57 -6.32 37.21
CA GLU A 256 14.45 -6.92 38.22
C GLU A 256 15.72 -6.09 38.48
N LYS A 257 16.29 -5.50 37.42
CA LYS A 257 17.51 -4.67 37.51
C LYS A 257 17.21 -3.18 37.73
N GLY A 258 15.95 -2.76 37.81
CA GLY A 258 15.54 -1.38 38.06
C GLY A 258 15.92 -0.40 36.93
N ILE A 259 15.99 -0.87 35.69
CA ILE A 259 16.38 -0.09 34.50
C ILE A 259 15.17 0.12 33.59
N THR A 260 15.10 1.30 32.97
CA THR A 260 13.97 1.69 32.11
C THR A 260 14.27 1.63 30.61
N LEU A 261 15.56 1.68 30.23
CA LEU A 261 16.01 1.68 28.84
C LEU A 261 16.89 0.47 28.58
N ASP A 262 16.67 -0.21 27.46
CA ASP A 262 17.46 -1.36 26.99
C ASP A 262 18.95 -1.01 26.87
N THR A 263 19.27 0.24 26.54
CA THR A 263 20.65 0.70 26.41
C THR A 263 21.44 0.60 27.70
N ASN A 264 20.76 0.55 28.85
CA ASN A 264 21.39 0.48 30.16
C ASN A 264 21.67 -0.97 30.59
N LEU A 265 21.25 -1.97 29.81
CA LEU A 265 21.64 -3.37 30.02
C LEU A 265 23.14 -3.55 29.74
N THR A 266 23.81 -4.22 30.67
CA THR A 266 25.24 -4.53 30.56
C THR A 266 25.46 -5.76 29.68
N ALA A 267 26.72 -6.02 29.28
CA ALA A 267 27.05 -7.20 28.48
C ALA A 267 26.73 -8.53 29.21
N SER A 268 26.86 -8.58 30.53
CA SER A 268 26.48 -9.76 31.32
C SER A 268 24.97 -9.98 31.32
N ASP A 269 24.19 -8.90 31.39
CA ASP A 269 22.73 -8.99 31.36
C ASP A 269 22.25 -9.51 30.00
N LEU A 270 22.86 -9.02 28.92
CA LEU A 270 22.53 -9.46 27.56
C LEU A 270 22.93 -10.92 27.32
N LYS A 271 24.04 -11.40 27.91
CA LYS A 271 24.43 -12.82 27.88
C LYS A 271 23.37 -13.70 28.55
N GLU A 272 22.87 -13.28 29.71
CA GLU A 272 21.80 -13.97 30.42
C GLU A 272 20.50 -13.95 29.62
N LEU A 273 20.15 -12.80 29.03
CA LEU A 273 18.94 -12.64 28.23
C LEU A 273 18.94 -13.51 26.97
N VAL A 274 20.09 -13.68 26.33
CA VAL A 274 20.26 -14.57 25.18
C VAL A 274 19.88 -16.01 25.51
N GLU A 275 20.25 -16.51 26.70
CA GLU A 275 19.85 -17.85 27.13
C GLU A 275 18.35 -17.93 27.39
N GLN A 276 17.76 -16.94 28.06
CA GLN A 276 16.31 -16.86 28.25
C GLN A 276 15.56 -16.82 26.92
N TYR A 277 16.11 -16.14 25.90
CA TYR A 277 15.52 -16.09 24.56
C TYR A 277 15.61 -17.44 23.84
N LYS A 278 16.68 -18.21 24.02
CA LYS A 278 16.75 -19.58 23.50
C LYS A 278 15.72 -20.49 24.16
N ASP A 279 15.43 -20.30 25.44
CA ASP A 279 14.39 -21.06 26.14
C ASP A 279 13.00 -20.79 25.55
N VAL A 280 12.71 -19.55 25.12
CA VAL A 280 11.45 -19.21 24.44
C VAL A 280 11.22 -20.07 23.19
N TYR A 281 12.27 -20.43 22.44
CA TYR A 281 12.13 -21.33 21.28
C TYR A 281 11.64 -22.73 21.70
N VAL A 282 12.19 -23.25 22.79
CA VAL A 282 11.81 -24.57 23.31
C VAL A 282 10.41 -24.51 23.92
N GLU A 283 10.09 -23.46 24.67
CA GLU A 283 8.77 -23.26 25.30
C GLU A 283 7.65 -23.10 24.24
N ALA A 284 7.89 -22.33 23.18
CA ALA A 284 6.87 -22.01 22.18
C ALA A 284 6.71 -23.05 21.07
N LYS A 285 7.81 -23.70 20.65
CA LYS A 285 7.82 -24.62 19.48
C LYS A 285 8.29 -26.03 19.80
N GLY A 286 8.87 -26.26 20.99
CA GLY A 286 9.48 -27.55 21.33
C GLY A 286 10.81 -27.82 20.61
N GLU A 287 11.36 -26.84 19.89
CA GLU A 287 12.59 -26.97 19.12
C GLU A 287 13.63 -25.96 19.61
N LYS A 288 14.91 -26.31 19.48
CA LYS A 288 16.01 -25.40 19.82
C LYS A 288 16.25 -24.42 18.69
N PHE A 289 16.78 -23.25 19.03
CA PHE A 289 17.29 -22.29 18.04
C PHE A 289 18.34 -22.96 17.11
N PRO A 290 18.22 -22.83 15.78
CA PRO A 290 19.15 -23.45 14.84
C PRO A 290 20.52 -22.75 14.87
N SER A 291 21.53 -23.39 15.44
CA SER A 291 22.88 -22.83 15.54
C SER A 291 23.69 -22.88 14.23
N GLU A 292 23.30 -23.73 13.27
CA GLU A 292 23.96 -23.85 11.97
C GLU A 292 23.57 -22.69 11.03
N PRO A 293 24.50 -21.80 10.62
CA PRO A 293 24.19 -20.62 9.80
C PRO A 293 23.55 -20.93 8.45
N LYS A 294 23.95 -22.03 7.80
CA LYS A 294 23.35 -22.48 6.54
C LYS A 294 21.90 -22.91 6.73
N LYS A 295 21.58 -23.53 7.87
CA LYS A 295 20.21 -23.88 8.21
C LYS A 295 19.35 -22.65 8.48
N GLN A 296 19.90 -21.67 9.21
CA GLN A 296 19.24 -20.38 9.41
C GLN A 296 18.91 -19.73 8.04
N LEU A 297 19.87 -19.72 7.11
CA LEU A 297 19.68 -19.13 5.78
C LEU A 297 18.59 -19.87 4.97
N GLU A 298 18.61 -21.20 4.98
CA GLU A 298 17.58 -22.02 4.30
C GLU A 298 16.17 -21.70 4.82
N LEU A 299 16.01 -21.62 6.14
CA LEU A 299 14.73 -21.31 6.78
C LEU A 299 14.29 -19.87 6.48
N ALA A 300 15.20 -18.91 6.52
CA ALA A 300 14.90 -17.51 6.21
C ALA A 300 14.43 -17.33 4.75
N VAL A 301 15.06 -17.99 3.79
CA VAL A 301 14.63 -17.95 2.37
C VAL A 301 13.21 -18.52 2.22
N LYS A 302 12.91 -19.65 2.87
CA LYS A 302 11.57 -20.24 2.86
C LYS A 302 10.54 -19.31 3.48
N ALA A 303 10.83 -18.73 4.64
CA ALA A 303 9.95 -17.80 5.32
C ALA A 303 9.62 -16.58 4.46
N VAL A 304 10.61 -16.02 3.74
CA VAL A 304 10.34 -14.92 2.80
C VAL A 304 9.41 -15.36 1.67
N PHE A 305 9.61 -16.54 1.08
CA PHE A 305 8.69 -17.04 0.05
C PHE A 305 7.28 -17.30 0.61
N ASP A 306 7.17 -17.83 1.82
CA ASP A 306 5.88 -18.04 2.49
C ASP A 306 5.17 -16.73 2.84
N SER A 307 5.91 -15.68 3.19
CA SER A 307 5.36 -14.34 3.48
C SER A 307 4.59 -13.74 2.31
N TRP A 308 4.88 -14.17 1.07
CA TRP A 308 4.18 -13.72 -0.14
C TRP A 308 2.68 -14.03 -0.09
N ASP A 309 2.30 -15.18 0.46
CA ASP A 309 0.90 -15.63 0.59
C ASP A 309 0.32 -15.38 1.98
N SER A 310 0.97 -14.50 2.77
CA SER A 310 0.40 -14.07 4.04
C SER A 310 -0.95 -13.33 3.84
N PRO A 311 -1.92 -13.48 4.76
CA PRO A 311 -3.21 -12.79 4.68
C PRO A 311 -3.06 -11.27 4.49
N ARG A 312 -2.09 -10.65 5.17
CA ARG A 312 -1.76 -9.23 5.04
C ARG A 312 -1.28 -8.87 3.63
N ALA A 313 -0.38 -9.65 3.03
CA ALA A 313 0.13 -9.40 1.69
C ALA A 313 -0.96 -9.58 0.62
N ILE A 314 -1.83 -10.59 0.78
CA ILE A 314 -3.00 -10.81 -0.08
C ILE A 314 -3.97 -9.61 0.00
N LYS A 315 -4.30 -9.16 1.22
CA LYS A 315 -5.16 -8.00 1.44
C LYS A 315 -4.56 -6.73 0.83
N TYR A 316 -3.27 -6.47 1.04
CA TYR A 316 -2.59 -5.32 0.43
C TYR A 316 -2.64 -5.36 -1.10
N ARG A 317 -2.34 -6.50 -1.73
CA ARG A 317 -2.44 -6.65 -3.19
C ARG A 317 -3.87 -6.47 -3.67
N SER A 318 -4.86 -6.94 -2.92
CA SER A 318 -6.28 -6.75 -3.22
C SER A 318 -6.70 -5.27 -3.17
N ILE A 319 -6.35 -4.56 -2.08
CA ILE A 319 -6.65 -3.12 -1.90
C ILE A 319 -6.04 -2.30 -3.03
N ASN A 320 -4.77 -2.57 -3.36
CA ASN A 320 -4.04 -1.86 -4.41
C ASN A 320 -4.28 -2.44 -5.83
N GLN A 321 -5.19 -3.42 -5.96
CA GLN A 321 -5.56 -4.07 -7.23
C GLN A 321 -4.36 -4.63 -8.03
N ILE A 322 -3.33 -5.10 -7.32
CA ILE A 322 -2.10 -5.62 -7.91
C ILE A 322 -2.34 -7.06 -8.39
N THR A 323 -2.28 -7.25 -9.70
CA THR A 323 -2.39 -8.56 -10.36
C THR A 323 -1.19 -8.83 -11.27
N GLY A 324 -0.90 -10.10 -11.55
CA GLY A 324 0.15 -10.53 -12.49
C GLY A 324 1.57 -10.67 -11.91
N LEU A 325 1.79 -10.33 -10.63
CA LEU A 325 3.10 -10.56 -9.98
C LEU A 325 3.36 -12.05 -9.76
N LYS A 326 4.57 -12.51 -10.10
CA LYS A 326 5.00 -13.91 -9.97
C LYS A 326 5.28 -14.34 -8.53
N GLY A 327 5.75 -13.41 -7.69
CA GLY A 327 6.23 -13.68 -6.34
C GLY A 327 7.05 -12.51 -5.79
N THR A 328 7.79 -12.78 -4.71
CA THR A 328 8.78 -11.87 -4.12
C THR A 328 10.19 -12.38 -4.34
N ALA A 329 11.15 -11.48 -4.53
CA ALA A 329 12.57 -11.82 -4.55
C ALA A 329 13.14 -11.82 -3.12
N VAL A 330 14.25 -12.52 -2.92
CA VAL A 330 14.97 -12.57 -1.65
C VAL A 330 16.36 -11.97 -1.84
N ASN A 331 16.66 -10.88 -1.14
CA ASN A 331 17.97 -10.23 -1.18
C ASN A 331 18.75 -10.68 0.05
N ILE A 332 19.85 -11.39 -0.18
CA ILE A 332 20.80 -11.82 0.85
C ILE A 332 22.01 -10.91 0.74
N GLN A 333 22.28 -10.10 1.77
CA GLN A 333 23.30 -9.06 1.71
C GLN A 333 24.19 -9.10 2.95
N CYS A 334 25.50 -8.86 2.77
CA CYS A 334 26.43 -8.74 3.89
C CYS A 334 25.95 -7.66 4.88
N MET A 335 26.01 -7.99 6.17
CA MET A 335 25.71 -7.04 7.24
C MET A 335 26.75 -5.93 7.30
N VAL A 336 26.25 -4.74 7.62
CA VAL A 336 27.02 -3.56 8.03
C VAL A 336 26.36 -3.04 9.30
N PHE A 337 27.15 -2.65 10.28
CA PHE A 337 26.68 -2.38 11.64
C PHE A 337 26.73 -0.88 11.97
N GLY A 338 25.55 -0.29 12.19
CA GLY A 338 25.41 1.08 12.70
C GLY A 338 25.56 1.18 14.22
N ASN A 339 25.69 0.06 14.93
CA ASN A 339 25.69 -0.05 16.39
C ASN A 339 27.05 -0.49 16.99
N MET A 340 28.16 -0.23 16.29
CA MET A 340 29.53 -0.51 16.77
C MET A 340 30.14 0.63 17.61
N GLY A 341 29.32 1.55 18.13
CA GLY A 341 29.78 2.72 18.89
C GLY A 341 29.39 4.04 18.25
N ASN A 342 29.98 5.14 18.75
CA ASN A 342 29.56 6.50 18.41
C ASN A 342 30.08 7.01 17.05
N THR A 343 30.99 6.25 16.41
CA THR A 343 31.46 6.47 15.03
C THR A 343 30.66 5.66 14.00
N SER A 344 29.59 5.01 14.45
CA SER A 344 28.66 4.24 13.63
C SER A 344 27.23 4.73 13.83
N GLY A 345 26.40 4.56 12.82
CA GLY A 345 25.00 4.93 12.88
C GLY A 345 24.24 4.49 11.64
N THR A 346 22.95 4.70 11.63
CA THR A 346 22.09 4.35 10.50
C THR A 346 21.07 5.44 10.28
N GLY A 347 20.63 5.61 9.04
CA GLY A 347 19.70 6.66 8.70
C GLY A 347 18.88 6.34 7.46
N VAL A 348 17.78 7.08 7.35
CA VAL A 348 16.89 7.05 6.20
C VAL A 348 16.69 8.49 5.77
N LEU A 349 16.80 8.75 4.48
CA LEU A 349 16.56 10.09 3.94
C LEU A 349 15.85 10.07 2.60
N PHE A 350 15.20 11.18 2.33
CA PHE A 350 14.71 11.59 1.04
C PHE A 350 15.61 12.71 0.52
N THR A 351 15.98 12.62 -0.75
CA THR A 351 16.82 13.62 -1.43
C THR A 351 16.14 15.00 -1.53
N ARG A 352 14.80 15.03 -1.48
CA ARG A 352 13.96 16.23 -1.31
C ARG A 352 12.86 15.94 -0.30
N ASN A 353 12.28 16.96 0.30
CA ASN A 353 11.20 16.80 1.27
C ASN A 353 9.98 16.11 0.62
N PRO A 354 9.55 14.92 1.11
CA PRO A 354 8.47 14.16 0.47
C PRO A 354 7.08 14.78 0.69
N SER A 355 6.93 15.68 1.67
CA SER A 355 5.67 16.32 2.01
C SER A 355 5.48 17.68 1.32
N THR A 356 6.54 18.50 1.26
CA THR A 356 6.48 19.84 0.67
C THR A 356 7.04 19.90 -0.74
N GLY A 357 7.96 18.99 -1.10
CA GLY A 357 8.73 19.02 -2.34
C GLY A 357 9.97 19.91 -2.31
N GLU A 358 10.28 20.54 -1.18
CA GLU A 358 11.47 21.38 -1.03
C GLU A 358 12.77 20.61 -1.31
N LYS A 359 13.68 21.22 -2.09
CA LYS A 359 14.99 20.65 -2.40
C LYS A 359 15.98 20.80 -1.23
N LYS A 360 15.73 20.04 -0.18
CA LYS A 360 16.62 19.87 0.97
C LYS A 360 16.63 18.38 1.34
N LEU A 361 17.80 17.84 1.68
CA LEU A 361 17.90 16.48 2.22
C LEU A 361 17.03 16.42 3.48
N TYR A 362 16.09 15.48 3.48
CA TYR A 362 15.08 15.34 4.50
C TYR A 362 15.15 13.92 5.06
N GLY A 363 15.56 13.76 6.32
CA GLY A 363 15.74 12.42 6.86
C GLY A 363 16.07 12.43 8.33
N GLU A 364 16.29 11.22 8.82
CA GLU A 364 16.52 10.90 10.21
C GLU A 364 17.78 10.04 10.33
N PHE A 365 18.56 10.25 11.39
CA PHE A 365 19.77 9.51 11.68
C PHE A 365 19.82 9.13 13.16
N LEU A 366 20.32 7.93 13.46
CA LEU A 366 20.58 7.48 14.82
C LEU A 366 22.02 7.01 14.95
N ILE A 367 22.73 7.61 15.91
CA ILE A 367 24.06 7.18 16.31
C ILE A 367 23.97 5.92 17.16
N ASN A 368 24.87 4.98 16.90
CA ASN A 368 25.01 3.72 17.61
C ASN A 368 23.69 2.93 17.67
N ALA A 369 23.12 2.66 16.48
CA ALA A 369 21.78 2.05 16.31
C ALA A 369 21.72 1.17 15.05
N GLN A 370 20.72 0.29 14.98
CA GLN A 370 20.39 -0.46 13.77
C GLN A 370 19.11 0.07 13.10
N GLY A 371 18.89 -0.26 11.83
CA GLY A 371 17.79 0.31 11.05
C GLY A 371 16.41 0.03 11.66
N GLU A 372 16.29 -1.07 12.40
CA GLU A 372 15.11 -1.40 13.21
C GLU A 372 14.78 -0.31 14.23
N ASP A 373 15.78 0.25 14.93
CA ASP A 373 15.57 1.28 15.95
C ASP A 373 15.00 2.58 15.34
N VAL A 374 15.35 2.86 14.07
CA VAL A 374 14.81 4.00 13.32
C VAL A 374 13.33 3.76 12.96
N VAL A 375 12.98 2.54 12.56
CA VAL A 375 11.61 2.19 12.15
C VAL A 375 10.67 2.06 13.35
N ALA A 376 11.12 1.42 14.43
CA ALA A 376 10.35 1.21 15.65
C ALA A 376 10.11 2.52 16.43
N GLY A 377 10.95 3.54 16.24
CA GLY A 377 10.80 4.83 16.91
C GLY A 377 10.93 4.75 18.44
N ILE A 378 11.58 3.70 18.95
CA ILE A 378 11.89 3.52 20.39
C ILE A 378 12.84 4.63 20.85
N ARG A 379 13.79 5.00 19.99
CA ARG A 379 14.66 6.16 20.17
C ARG A 379 14.15 7.30 19.31
N THR A 380 14.14 8.51 19.87
CA THR A 380 13.84 9.72 19.09
C THR A 380 14.94 9.90 18.04
N PRO A 381 14.60 9.86 16.74
CA PRO A 381 15.56 10.07 15.68
C PRO A 381 16.13 11.50 15.69
N GLU A 382 17.40 11.64 15.32
CA GLU A 382 18.06 12.93 15.18
C GLU A 382 18.01 13.42 13.71
N ASP A 383 18.15 14.72 13.50
CA ASP A 383 18.27 15.29 12.14
C ASP A 383 19.60 14.85 11.50
N LEU A 384 19.66 14.86 10.17
CA LEU A 384 20.87 14.61 9.38
C LEU A 384 22.01 15.59 9.72
N ASP A 385 21.71 16.76 10.29
CA ASP A 385 22.71 17.69 10.80
C ASP A 385 23.56 17.08 11.94
N SER A 386 23.02 16.14 12.74
CA SER A 386 23.81 15.38 13.72
C SER A 386 24.88 14.53 13.04
N MET A 387 24.54 13.86 11.93
CA MET A 387 25.50 13.08 11.15
C MET A 387 26.62 13.98 10.60
N LYS A 388 26.28 15.17 10.12
CA LYS A 388 27.25 16.15 9.62
C LYS A 388 28.27 16.57 10.68
N ASN A 389 27.84 16.66 11.94
CA ASN A 389 28.70 17.05 13.06
C ASN A 389 29.57 15.88 13.56
N CYS A 390 29.01 14.68 13.69
CA CYS A 390 29.71 13.53 14.25
C CYS A 390 30.57 12.78 13.22
N MET A 391 30.13 12.72 11.96
CA MET A 391 30.73 11.92 10.88
C MET A 391 30.80 12.73 9.57
N PRO A 392 31.59 13.83 9.54
CA PRO A 392 31.57 14.79 8.42
C PRO A 392 32.03 14.20 7.08
N GLU A 393 32.94 13.22 7.09
CA GLU A 393 33.41 12.57 5.86
C GLU A 393 32.31 11.70 5.24
N ALA A 394 31.66 10.85 6.04
CA ALA A 394 30.52 10.04 5.60
C ALA A 394 29.36 10.92 5.13
N TYR A 395 29.10 12.07 5.78
CA TYR A 395 28.06 12.99 5.35
C TYR A 395 28.36 13.63 3.98
N LYS A 396 29.62 14.00 3.71
CA LYS A 396 30.02 14.52 2.39
C LYS A 396 29.81 13.47 1.29
N GLU A 397 30.25 12.23 1.53
CA GLU A 397 30.04 11.12 0.60
C GLU A 397 28.54 10.86 0.38
N LEU A 398 27.72 10.96 1.44
CA LEU A 398 26.27 10.80 1.35
C LEU A 398 25.62 11.87 0.46
N VAL A 399 26.02 13.13 0.61
CA VAL A 399 25.52 14.25 -0.21
C VAL A 399 25.89 14.04 -1.69
N GLU A 400 27.10 13.55 -1.97
CA GLU A 400 27.53 13.21 -3.33
C GLU A 400 26.73 12.04 -3.90
N ASN A 401 26.56 10.96 -3.14
CA ASN A 401 25.75 9.81 -3.52
C ASN A 401 24.29 10.20 -3.80
N CYS A 402 23.71 11.10 -3.01
CA CYS A 402 22.36 11.64 -3.25
C CYS A 402 22.25 12.34 -4.60
N LYS A 403 23.24 13.16 -4.97
CA LYS A 403 23.28 13.86 -6.27
C LYS A 403 23.43 12.89 -7.43
N ILE A 404 24.31 11.88 -7.29
CA ILE A 404 24.50 10.82 -8.29
C ILE A 404 23.17 10.07 -8.51
N LEU A 405 22.48 9.71 -7.43
CA LEU A 405 21.22 8.99 -7.48
C LEU A 405 20.10 9.82 -8.11
N GLU A 406 19.90 11.08 -7.73
CA GLU A 406 18.91 11.96 -8.38
C GLU A 406 19.21 12.13 -9.88
N ALA A 407 20.48 12.33 -10.25
CA ALA A 407 20.86 12.52 -11.65
C ALA A 407 20.68 11.26 -12.50
N HIS A 408 20.98 10.09 -11.94
CA HIS A 408 20.90 8.81 -12.62
C HIS A 408 19.47 8.30 -12.77
N TYR A 409 18.66 8.42 -11.72
CA TYR A 409 17.27 7.99 -11.71
C TYR A 409 16.30 9.05 -12.24
N LYS A 410 16.74 10.32 -12.32
CA LYS A 410 15.92 11.47 -12.76
C LYS A 410 14.65 11.64 -11.93
N ASP A 411 14.77 11.38 -10.62
CA ASP A 411 13.67 11.43 -9.67
C ASP A 411 14.19 11.63 -8.24
N MET A 412 13.31 12.03 -7.33
CA MET A 412 13.60 12.11 -5.90
C MET A 412 13.68 10.68 -5.35
N MET A 413 14.78 10.42 -4.65
CA MET A 413 15.15 9.13 -4.09
C MET A 413 14.93 9.08 -2.58
N ASP A 414 14.35 7.97 -2.13
CA ASP A 414 14.30 7.47 -0.74
C ASP A 414 15.44 6.47 -0.55
N ILE A 415 16.31 6.74 0.41
CA ILE A 415 17.61 6.10 0.59
C ILE A 415 17.75 5.63 2.04
N GLU A 416 18.18 4.38 2.20
CA GLU A 416 18.61 3.83 3.49
C GLU A 416 20.12 3.66 3.45
N PHE A 417 20.81 4.10 4.51
CA PHE A 417 22.26 4.02 4.62
C PHE A 417 22.70 3.67 6.04
N THR A 418 23.90 3.12 6.14
CA THR A 418 24.57 2.84 7.41
C THR A 418 26.00 3.35 7.35
N VAL A 419 26.43 3.99 8.42
CA VAL A 419 27.83 4.31 8.66
C VAL A 419 28.39 3.30 9.65
N GLN A 420 29.44 2.60 9.26
CA GLN A 420 30.18 1.70 10.14
C GLN A 420 31.60 2.25 10.30
N GLU A 421 31.93 2.70 11.50
CA GLU A 421 33.25 3.25 11.84
C GLU A 421 33.73 4.30 10.83
N ASN A 422 32.91 5.34 10.63
CA ASN A 422 33.08 6.43 9.65
C ASN A 422 32.98 6.05 8.17
N ARG A 423 32.79 4.77 7.81
CA ARG A 423 32.59 4.34 6.42
C ARG A 423 31.11 4.30 6.04
N LEU A 424 30.72 5.03 5.01
CA LEU A 424 29.36 5.03 4.48
C LEU A 424 29.07 3.78 3.63
N TRP A 425 27.87 3.25 3.81
CA TRP A 425 27.31 2.17 3.01
C TRP A 425 25.87 2.46 2.60
N MET A 426 25.59 2.30 1.32
CA MET A 426 24.26 2.47 0.72
C MET A 426 23.52 1.13 0.75
N LEU A 427 22.43 1.04 1.50
CA LEU A 427 21.71 -0.22 1.73
C LEU A 427 20.50 -0.37 0.81
N GLN A 428 19.86 0.75 0.45
CA GLN A 428 18.69 0.74 -0.41
C GLN A 428 18.52 2.10 -1.06
N CYS A 429 18.05 2.10 -2.30
CA CYS A 429 17.44 3.28 -2.89
C CYS A 429 16.15 2.89 -3.62
N ARG A 430 15.20 3.81 -3.70
CA ARG A 430 13.99 3.70 -4.53
C ARG A 430 13.45 5.09 -4.84
N SER A 431 12.58 5.20 -5.83
CA SER A 431 11.78 6.42 -6.01
C SER A 431 11.00 6.70 -4.74
N GLY A 432 11.22 7.88 -4.16
CA GLY A 432 10.63 8.25 -2.89
C GLY A 432 9.13 8.50 -3.02
N LYS A 433 8.36 7.84 -2.15
CA LYS A 433 6.93 8.12 -1.98
C LYS A 433 6.77 9.53 -1.43
N ARG A 434 5.80 10.26 -1.98
CA ARG A 434 5.62 11.70 -1.76
C ARG A 434 4.14 12.05 -1.84
N THR A 435 3.81 13.23 -1.36
CA THR A 435 2.45 13.76 -1.38
C THR A 435 2.13 14.40 -2.73
N GLY A 436 0.86 14.73 -2.96
CA GLY A 436 0.41 15.52 -4.11
C GLY A 436 1.22 16.79 -4.33
N LYS A 437 1.34 17.58 -3.27
CA LYS A 437 2.12 18.82 -3.26
C LYS A 437 3.60 18.57 -3.53
N GLY A 438 4.18 17.57 -2.88
CA GLY A 438 5.58 17.19 -3.09
C GLY A 438 5.85 16.75 -4.52
N ALA A 439 4.97 15.93 -5.11
CA ALA A 439 5.11 15.43 -6.48
C ALA A 439 5.14 16.56 -7.51
N VAL A 440 4.17 17.48 -7.44
CA VAL A 440 4.06 18.61 -8.38
C VAL A 440 5.27 19.52 -8.26
N LYS A 441 5.63 19.92 -7.02
CA LYS A 441 6.78 20.79 -6.80
C LYS A 441 8.09 20.16 -7.31
N ILE A 442 8.33 18.89 -6.99
CA ILE A 442 9.55 18.19 -7.42
C ILE A 442 9.60 18.09 -8.95
N ALA A 443 8.48 17.77 -9.61
CA ALA A 443 8.42 17.69 -11.06
C ALA A 443 8.73 19.04 -11.72
N VAL A 444 8.17 20.13 -11.19
CA VAL A 444 8.43 21.50 -11.69
C VAL A 444 9.89 21.91 -11.45
N ASP A 445 10.41 21.70 -10.24
CA ASP A 445 11.80 22.02 -9.90
C ASP A 445 12.79 21.24 -10.79
N MET A 446 12.55 19.94 -11.05
CA MET A 446 13.44 19.13 -11.90
C MET A 446 13.43 19.54 -13.37
N VAL A 447 12.32 20.07 -13.89
CA VAL A 447 12.27 20.67 -15.23
C VAL A 447 13.07 21.98 -15.26
N ASN A 448 12.88 22.83 -14.26
CA ASN A 448 13.61 24.11 -14.14
C ASN A 448 15.12 23.89 -13.98
N GLU A 449 15.53 22.80 -13.33
CA GLU A 449 16.93 22.37 -13.20
C GLU A 449 17.50 21.73 -14.47
N GLY A 450 16.68 21.47 -15.49
CA GLY A 450 17.10 20.79 -16.72
C GLY A 450 17.39 19.29 -16.54
N LEU A 451 16.94 18.68 -15.44
CA LEU A 451 17.18 17.27 -15.15
C LEU A 451 16.25 16.35 -15.97
N VAL A 452 15.02 16.82 -16.19
CA VAL A 452 13.95 16.12 -16.92
C VAL A 452 13.22 17.07 -17.88
N ASP A 453 12.59 16.50 -18.91
CA ASP A 453 11.69 17.24 -19.80
C ASP A 453 10.25 17.25 -19.27
N THR A 454 9.39 18.11 -19.82
CA THR A 454 7.98 18.22 -19.41
C THR A 454 7.20 16.91 -19.59
N ARG A 455 7.56 16.11 -20.60
CA ARG A 455 6.93 14.79 -20.83
C ARG A 455 7.25 13.79 -19.73
N THR A 456 8.48 13.81 -19.21
CA THR A 456 8.86 12.98 -18.05
C THR A 456 8.22 13.52 -16.79
N ALA A 457 8.22 14.85 -16.59
CA ALA A 457 7.60 15.49 -15.44
C ALA A 457 6.11 15.11 -15.26
N VAL A 458 5.33 15.08 -16.35
CA VAL A 458 3.92 14.64 -16.31
C VAL A 458 3.77 13.19 -15.82
N LYS A 459 4.74 12.30 -16.07
CA LYS A 459 4.71 10.92 -15.58
C LYS A 459 5.14 10.78 -14.12
N MET A 460 5.81 11.77 -13.56
CA MET A 460 6.25 11.76 -12.15
C MET A 460 5.08 12.00 -11.19
N VAL A 461 4.01 12.64 -11.66
CA VAL A 461 2.81 12.91 -10.85
C VAL A 461 1.73 11.89 -11.19
N GLU A 462 1.57 10.89 -10.31
CA GLU A 462 0.47 9.93 -10.39
C GLU A 462 -0.91 10.62 -10.25
N PRO A 463 -1.99 10.11 -10.88
CA PRO A 463 -3.32 10.72 -10.74
C PRO A 463 -3.82 10.84 -9.29
N GLN A 464 -3.44 9.89 -8.43
CA GLN A 464 -3.76 9.91 -7.01
C GLN A 464 -3.07 11.07 -6.28
N HIS A 465 -1.89 11.52 -6.72
CA HIS A 465 -1.23 12.70 -6.19
C HIS A 465 -2.04 13.97 -6.48
N LEU A 466 -2.69 14.05 -7.65
CA LEU A 466 -3.55 15.19 -7.98
C LEU A 466 -4.82 15.19 -7.13
N ASP A 467 -5.43 14.02 -6.89
CA ASP A 467 -6.59 13.88 -6.00
C ASP A 467 -6.29 14.38 -4.58
N GLN A 468 -5.07 14.18 -4.09
CA GLN A 468 -4.64 14.68 -2.79
C GLN A 468 -4.65 16.21 -2.69
N LEU A 469 -4.34 16.90 -3.79
CA LEU A 469 -4.42 18.36 -3.85
C LEU A 469 -5.88 18.84 -3.88
N LEU A 470 -6.81 17.95 -4.18
CA LEU A 470 -8.25 18.16 -4.11
C LEU A 470 -8.84 17.75 -2.75
N HIS A 471 -8.03 17.25 -1.79
CA HIS A 471 -8.50 16.94 -0.45
C HIS A 471 -8.85 18.20 0.35
N PRO A 472 -9.86 18.12 1.23
CA PRO A 472 -10.28 19.25 2.04
C PRO A 472 -9.16 19.74 2.98
N GLN A 473 -9.12 21.05 3.21
CA GLN A 473 -8.26 21.71 4.20
C GLN A 473 -9.13 22.25 5.34
N PHE A 474 -8.56 22.60 6.49
CA PHE A 474 -9.34 23.33 7.50
C PHE A 474 -9.64 24.75 7.01
N GLU A 475 -10.87 25.23 7.25
CA GLU A 475 -11.35 26.53 6.77
C GLU A 475 -10.60 27.71 7.41
N ASP A 476 -10.39 27.66 8.73
CA ASP A 476 -9.56 28.63 9.46
C ASP A 476 -8.72 27.92 10.53
N PRO A 477 -7.42 27.69 10.28
CA PRO A 477 -6.50 27.14 11.27
C PRO A 477 -6.39 27.94 12.58
N SER A 478 -6.73 29.23 12.54
CA SER A 478 -6.67 30.13 13.70
C SER A 478 -7.82 29.89 14.67
N ALA A 479 -9.00 29.53 14.15
CA ALA A 479 -10.23 29.39 14.92
C ALA A 479 -10.23 28.19 15.87
N TYR A 480 -9.43 27.15 15.60
CA TYR A 480 -9.36 25.96 16.43
C TYR A 480 -8.16 25.93 17.38
N LYS A 481 -7.33 26.98 17.43
CA LYS A 481 -6.11 27.00 18.26
C LYS A 481 -6.35 26.66 19.74
N GLU A 482 -7.46 27.12 20.30
CA GLU A 482 -7.83 26.85 21.70
C GLU A 482 -8.32 25.41 21.94
N LYS A 483 -8.62 24.66 20.87
CA LYS A 483 -9.07 23.27 20.91
C LYS A 483 -7.96 22.27 20.57
N VAL A 484 -6.73 22.75 20.38
CA VAL A 484 -5.57 21.88 20.16
C VAL A 484 -5.21 21.22 21.49
N ILE A 485 -5.33 19.90 21.55
CA ILE A 485 -5.10 19.11 22.76
C ILE A 485 -3.71 18.49 22.80
N ALA A 486 -3.09 18.29 21.63
CA ALA A 486 -1.76 17.68 21.52
C ALA A 486 -1.09 18.12 20.22
N LYS A 487 0.23 17.91 20.15
CA LYS A 487 1.00 18.09 18.92
C LYS A 487 2.00 16.94 18.71
N GLY A 488 1.92 16.32 17.54
CA GLY A 488 2.87 15.32 17.06
C GLY A 488 3.66 15.81 15.84
N LEU A 489 4.29 14.86 15.15
CA LEU A 489 5.01 15.08 13.90
C LEU A 489 4.03 15.12 12.72
N PRO A 490 4.16 16.09 11.79
CA PRO A 490 3.31 16.22 10.59
C PRO A 490 3.66 15.17 9.53
N ALA A 491 3.37 13.90 9.82
CA ALA A 491 3.80 12.73 9.05
C ALA A 491 3.27 12.70 7.61
N SER A 492 1.99 13.01 7.43
CA SER A 492 1.35 13.08 6.12
C SER A 492 0.32 14.21 6.10
N PRO A 493 0.41 15.17 5.15
CA PRO A 493 -0.43 16.35 5.12
C PRO A 493 -1.89 16.03 4.85
N GLY A 494 -2.76 16.98 5.19
CA GLY A 494 -4.21 16.89 5.01
C GLY A 494 -4.98 17.25 6.27
N ALA A 495 -6.28 17.48 6.11
CA ALA A 495 -7.21 17.66 7.21
C ALA A 495 -8.14 16.45 7.30
N ALA A 496 -8.18 15.80 8.46
CA ALA A 496 -9.07 14.68 8.71
C ALA A 496 -9.97 14.96 9.89
N VAL A 497 -11.25 14.57 9.77
CA VAL A 497 -12.26 14.76 10.80
C VAL A 497 -13.08 13.50 10.91
N GLY A 498 -13.09 12.87 12.08
CA GLY A 498 -13.75 11.58 12.25
C GLY A 498 -13.89 11.16 13.71
N GLN A 499 -14.53 10.02 13.90
CA GLN A 499 -14.73 9.40 15.21
C GLN A 499 -13.55 8.51 15.57
N VAL A 500 -13.09 8.56 16.82
CA VAL A 500 -11.93 7.78 17.30
C VAL A 500 -12.26 6.29 17.37
N VAL A 501 -11.35 5.47 16.86
CA VAL A 501 -11.35 4.00 17.01
C VAL A 501 -9.92 3.51 17.31
N PHE A 502 -9.82 2.40 18.05
CA PHE A 502 -8.53 1.91 18.58
C PHE A 502 -8.02 0.61 17.92
N SER A 503 -8.83 0.01 17.03
CA SER A 503 -8.48 -1.21 16.30
C SER A 503 -8.68 -1.02 14.79
N ALA A 504 -7.90 -1.77 14.01
CA ALA A 504 -8.03 -1.77 12.56
C ALA A 504 -9.35 -2.42 12.10
N GLU A 505 -9.85 -3.45 12.80
CA GLU A 505 -11.14 -4.07 12.48
C GLU A 505 -12.30 -3.11 12.72
N ASP A 506 -12.29 -2.34 13.82
CA ASP A 506 -13.33 -1.35 14.12
C ASP A 506 -13.33 -0.24 13.06
N ALA A 507 -12.14 0.20 12.61
CA ALA A 507 -12.02 1.16 11.52
C ALA A 507 -12.65 0.65 10.21
N GLU A 508 -12.38 -0.61 9.81
CA GLU A 508 -13.02 -1.22 8.63
C GLU A 508 -14.54 -1.34 8.80
N ALA A 509 -15.00 -1.80 9.97
CA ALA A 509 -16.42 -2.00 10.25
C ALA A 509 -17.21 -0.68 10.24
N TRP A 510 -16.67 0.38 10.82
CA TRP A 510 -17.31 1.69 10.86
C TRP A 510 -17.27 2.39 9.50
N HIS A 511 -16.18 2.23 8.74
CA HIS A 511 -16.12 2.69 7.35
C HIS A 511 -17.18 2.00 6.49
N ALA A 512 -17.39 0.69 6.66
CA ALA A 512 -18.44 -0.04 5.96
C ALA A 512 -19.86 0.44 6.32
N GLN A 513 -20.04 1.05 7.49
CA GLN A 513 -21.28 1.72 7.92
C GLN A 513 -21.40 3.17 7.38
N GLY A 514 -20.41 3.67 6.64
CA GLY A 514 -20.37 5.04 6.12
C GLY A 514 -19.93 6.10 7.13
N LYS A 515 -19.35 5.71 8.26
CA LYS A 515 -18.82 6.65 9.25
C LYS A 515 -17.39 7.08 8.88
N SER A 516 -17.05 8.33 9.19
CA SER A 516 -15.66 8.83 9.09
C SER A 516 -14.93 8.50 10.39
N VAL A 517 -13.81 7.81 10.31
CA VAL A 517 -13.07 7.33 11.50
C VAL A 517 -11.62 7.78 11.53
N ILE A 518 -11.11 8.02 12.74
CA ILE A 518 -9.71 8.31 13.02
C ILE A 518 -9.14 7.12 13.77
N LEU A 519 -8.16 6.46 13.17
CA LEU A 519 -7.48 5.32 13.79
C LEU A 519 -6.39 5.84 14.74
N VAL A 520 -6.52 5.52 16.02
CA VAL A 520 -5.57 5.90 17.07
C VAL A 520 -4.88 4.65 17.59
N ARG A 521 -3.54 4.60 17.51
CA ARG A 521 -2.73 3.46 17.97
C ARG A 521 -1.48 3.96 18.71
N THR A 522 -0.86 3.12 19.54
CA THR A 522 0.48 3.42 20.08
C THR A 522 1.48 3.52 18.93
N GLU A 523 1.46 2.52 18.05
CA GLU A 523 2.17 2.42 16.79
C GLU A 523 1.33 1.55 15.83
N THR A 524 1.54 1.69 14.52
CA THR A 524 0.86 0.83 13.54
C THR A 524 1.79 -0.28 13.07
N SER A 525 1.24 -1.46 12.85
CA SER A 525 1.94 -2.58 12.24
C SER A 525 1.38 -2.90 10.83
N PRO A 526 2.02 -3.81 10.08
CA PRO A 526 1.51 -4.27 8.79
C PRO A 526 0.13 -4.95 8.86
N GLU A 527 -0.31 -5.34 10.06
CA GLU A 527 -1.64 -5.93 10.29
C GLU A 527 -2.75 -4.86 10.26
N ASP A 528 -2.40 -3.61 10.56
CA ASP A 528 -3.35 -2.50 10.64
C ASP A 528 -3.72 -1.90 9.27
N VAL A 529 -3.08 -2.35 8.18
CA VAL A 529 -3.19 -1.77 6.82
C VAL A 529 -4.65 -1.65 6.34
N GLY A 530 -5.49 -2.64 6.65
CA GLY A 530 -6.91 -2.59 6.31
C GLY A 530 -7.63 -1.41 6.96
N GLY A 531 -7.48 -1.26 8.27
CA GLY A 531 -8.06 -0.18 9.06
C GLY A 531 -7.45 1.19 8.74
N MET A 532 -6.14 1.26 8.52
CA MET A 532 -5.46 2.49 8.10
C MET A 532 -6.00 3.00 6.75
N HIS A 533 -6.34 2.09 5.83
CA HIS A 533 -6.94 2.45 4.56
C HIS A 533 -8.41 2.90 4.72
N ALA A 534 -9.15 2.30 5.65
CA ALA A 534 -10.54 2.65 5.94
C ALA A 534 -10.68 4.00 6.66
N ALA A 535 -9.71 4.36 7.50
CA ALA A 535 -9.71 5.59 8.27
C ALA A 535 -9.51 6.85 7.40
N VAL A 536 -10.12 7.96 7.81
CA VAL A 536 -9.91 9.27 7.16
C VAL A 536 -8.63 9.95 7.67
N GLY A 537 -8.14 9.56 8.84
CA GLY A 537 -6.86 10.01 9.41
C GLY A 537 -6.28 9.03 10.43
N ILE A 538 -4.99 9.14 10.69
CA ILE A 538 -4.23 8.23 11.56
C ILE A 538 -3.44 9.05 12.59
N LEU A 539 -3.55 8.67 13.87
CA LEU A 539 -2.80 9.26 14.98
C LEU A 539 -1.98 8.18 15.70
N THR A 540 -0.68 8.38 15.85
CA THR A 540 0.18 7.47 16.64
C THR A 540 0.92 8.15 17.79
N ALA A 541 1.07 7.42 18.91
CA ALA A 541 1.80 7.91 20.08
C ALA A 541 3.32 7.90 19.85
N ARG A 542 3.82 6.85 19.19
CA ARG A 542 5.23 6.66 18.83
C ARG A 542 5.42 6.71 17.31
N GLY A 543 6.70 6.75 16.90
CA GLY A 543 7.11 6.70 15.48
C GLY A 543 7.48 8.05 14.88
N GLY A 544 8.64 8.10 14.22
CA GLY A 544 9.16 9.27 13.50
C GLY A 544 8.49 9.51 12.15
N MET A 545 9.07 10.41 11.36
CA MET A 545 8.59 10.76 10.01
C MET A 545 8.77 9.60 9.01
N THR A 546 9.61 8.61 9.33
CA THR A 546 9.83 7.38 8.55
C THR A 546 9.16 6.14 9.15
N SER A 547 8.31 6.31 10.17
CA SER A 547 7.55 5.21 10.78
C SER A 547 6.59 4.54 9.79
N HIS A 548 6.14 3.32 10.12
CA HIS A 548 5.18 2.56 9.31
C HIS A 548 3.95 3.41 8.97
N ALA A 549 3.32 4.03 9.98
CA ALA A 549 2.16 4.91 9.80
C ALA A 549 2.44 6.03 8.81
N ALA A 550 3.56 6.73 9.00
CA ALA A 550 3.94 7.89 8.20
C ALA A 550 4.16 7.53 6.71
N VAL A 551 4.89 6.45 6.44
CA VAL A 551 5.20 6.01 5.06
C VAL A 551 3.95 5.53 4.34
N VAL A 552 3.12 4.71 5.01
CA VAL A 552 1.89 4.16 4.41
C VAL A 552 0.85 5.27 4.18
N ALA A 553 0.65 6.15 5.16
CA ALA A 553 -0.30 7.26 5.05
C ALA A 553 0.05 8.22 3.91
N ARG A 554 1.34 8.57 3.74
CA ARG A 554 1.80 9.39 2.59
C ARG A 554 1.55 8.70 1.26
N GLY A 555 1.76 7.39 1.20
CA GLY A 555 1.50 6.59 0.00
C GLY A 555 0.04 6.64 -0.46
N TRP A 556 -0.90 6.74 0.48
CA TRP A 556 -2.34 6.87 0.18
C TRP A 556 -2.87 8.30 0.21
N GLY A 557 -2.06 9.27 0.61
CA GLY A 557 -2.51 10.66 0.76
C GLY A 557 -3.43 10.90 1.95
N LYS A 558 -3.40 10.03 2.96
CA LYS A 558 -4.22 10.19 4.16
C LYS A 558 -3.52 11.07 5.17
N CYS A 559 -4.30 11.88 5.88
CA CYS A 559 -3.80 12.70 6.98
C CYS A 559 -3.21 11.80 8.07
N CYS A 560 -1.97 12.07 8.49
CA CYS A 560 -1.33 11.34 9.57
C CYS A 560 -0.52 12.27 10.46
N VAL A 561 -0.72 12.13 11.76
CA VAL A 561 0.09 12.74 12.81
C VAL A 561 0.75 11.59 13.59
N SER A 562 2.09 11.53 13.60
CA SER A 562 2.82 10.44 14.27
C SER A 562 3.66 10.94 15.43
N GLY A 563 4.12 10.05 16.31
CA GLY A 563 5.06 10.40 17.37
C GLY A 563 4.51 11.43 18.38
N CYS A 564 3.20 11.41 18.64
CA CYS A 564 2.58 12.31 19.60
C CYS A 564 2.81 11.79 21.03
N SER A 565 3.97 12.07 21.62
CA SER A 565 4.36 11.52 22.94
C SER A 565 3.44 11.92 24.11
N GLU A 566 2.61 12.94 23.92
CA GLU A 566 1.63 13.43 24.90
C GLU A 566 0.39 12.54 25.02
N ILE A 567 0.16 11.64 24.05
CA ILE A 567 -0.99 10.74 24.09
C ILE A 567 -0.65 9.40 24.74
N ARG A 568 -1.58 8.85 25.52
CA ARG A 568 -1.54 7.47 26.01
C ARG A 568 -2.78 6.73 25.53
N VAL A 569 -2.55 5.63 24.83
CA VAL A 569 -3.62 4.80 24.27
C VAL A 569 -3.85 3.62 25.21
N ASN A 570 -5.09 3.43 25.67
CA ASN A 570 -5.51 2.22 26.37
C ASN A 570 -6.42 1.39 25.45
N ASP A 571 -5.83 0.36 24.84
CA ASP A 571 -6.55 -0.52 23.90
C ASP A 571 -7.66 -1.34 24.61
N TYR A 572 -7.50 -1.66 25.90
CA TYR A 572 -8.47 -2.47 26.65
C TYR A 572 -9.70 -1.66 27.05
N GLU A 573 -9.48 -0.44 27.55
CA GLU A 573 -10.58 0.45 27.95
C GLU A 573 -11.15 1.22 26.75
N LYS A 574 -10.48 1.19 25.59
CA LYS A 574 -10.83 1.95 24.38
C LYS A 574 -10.92 3.45 24.67
N VAL A 575 -9.87 3.98 25.31
CA VAL A 575 -9.75 5.39 25.69
C VAL A 575 -8.40 5.94 25.27
N LEU A 576 -8.42 7.16 24.73
CA LEU A 576 -7.26 7.98 24.45
C LEU A 576 -7.13 9.02 25.57
N MET A 577 -6.01 9.00 26.28
CA MET A 577 -5.67 10.02 27.27
C MET A 577 -4.73 11.04 26.65
N VAL A 578 -5.09 12.32 26.71
CA VAL A 578 -4.23 13.43 26.29
C VAL A 578 -4.14 14.43 27.44
N GLY A 579 -3.00 14.47 28.11
CA GLY A 579 -2.87 15.22 29.37
C GLY A 579 -3.87 14.74 30.43
N GLY A 580 -4.84 15.60 30.78
CA GLY A 580 -5.91 15.31 31.74
C GLY A 580 -7.28 14.97 31.12
N GLU A 581 -7.40 14.99 29.78
CA GLU A 581 -8.65 14.69 29.07
C GLU A 581 -8.69 13.24 28.59
N ALA A 582 -9.86 12.61 28.76
CA ALA A 582 -10.14 11.25 28.30
C ALA A 582 -11.11 11.29 27.12
N ILE A 583 -10.68 10.76 25.97
CA ILE A 583 -11.47 10.71 24.74
C ILE A 583 -11.84 9.25 24.47
N ASN A 584 -13.14 8.95 24.50
CA ASN A 584 -13.64 7.59 24.33
C ASN A 584 -13.82 7.22 22.85
N GLU A 585 -13.93 5.92 22.58
CA GLU A 585 -14.30 5.42 21.26
C GLU A 585 -15.61 6.06 20.76
N GLY A 586 -15.60 6.54 19.52
CA GLY A 586 -16.75 7.20 18.89
C GLY A 586 -16.80 8.71 19.06
N GLU A 587 -15.96 9.30 19.91
CA GLU A 587 -15.86 10.75 20.03
C GLU A 587 -15.16 11.38 18.82
N TRP A 588 -15.49 12.63 18.53
CA TRP A 588 -14.96 13.33 17.36
C TRP A 588 -13.64 14.01 17.65
N ILE A 589 -12.65 13.75 16.80
CA ILE A 589 -11.41 14.52 16.76
C ILE A 589 -11.11 14.95 15.33
N SER A 590 -10.31 16.00 15.22
CA SER A 590 -9.79 16.50 13.96
C SER A 590 -8.26 16.46 13.99
N LEU A 591 -7.64 16.05 12.89
CA LEU A 591 -6.19 15.98 12.73
C LEU A 591 -5.75 16.94 11.63
N ASN A 592 -4.73 17.74 11.92
CA ASN A 592 -4.00 18.49 10.90
C ASN A 592 -2.65 17.85 10.65
N GLY A 593 -2.59 17.03 9.61
CA GLY A 593 -1.37 16.31 9.21
C GLY A 593 -0.28 17.22 8.65
N SER A 594 -0.60 18.48 8.34
CA SER A 594 0.37 19.47 7.84
C SER A 594 1.11 20.19 8.97
N THR A 595 0.45 20.40 10.11
CA THR A 595 1.02 21.10 11.29
C THR A 595 1.36 20.15 12.44
N GLY A 596 0.84 18.92 12.41
CA GLY A 596 0.97 17.93 13.47
C GLY A 596 -0.02 18.13 14.62
N GLU A 597 -1.04 18.98 14.45
CA GLU A 597 -1.99 19.34 15.52
C GLU A 597 -3.10 18.28 15.67
N VAL A 598 -3.37 17.89 16.91
CA VAL A 598 -4.51 17.07 17.31
C VAL A 598 -5.54 17.98 17.96
N ILE A 599 -6.76 18.01 17.41
CA ILE A 599 -7.77 19.02 17.72
C ILE A 599 -9.04 18.33 18.22
N LEU A 600 -9.58 18.78 19.34
CA LEU A 600 -10.81 18.24 19.90
C LEU A 600 -12.04 18.66 19.06
N GLY A 601 -12.94 17.71 18.84
CA GLY A 601 -14.21 17.93 18.17
C GLY A 601 -14.13 17.98 16.63
N LYS A 602 -15.26 18.34 16.03
CA LYS A 602 -15.44 18.41 14.57
C LYS A 602 -15.12 19.82 14.07
N GLN A 603 -14.02 19.99 13.34
CA GLN A 603 -13.67 21.27 12.72
C GLN A 603 -14.21 21.37 11.28
N PRO A 604 -14.55 22.58 10.81
CA PRO A 604 -15.04 22.78 9.45
C PRO A 604 -13.92 22.63 8.41
N LEU A 605 -14.27 22.04 7.27
CA LEU A 605 -13.38 21.81 6.15
C LEU A 605 -13.76 22.72 4.97
N SER A 606 -12.76 23.28 4.30
CA SER A 606 -12.88 24.10 3.09
C SER A 606 -12.40 23.33 1.85
N PRO A 607 -12.97 23.64 0.66
CA PRO A 607 -12.45 23.14 -0.59
C PRO A 607 -11.06 23.73 -0.86
N PRO A 608 -10.14 22.96 -1.46
CA PRO A 608 -8.77 23.41 -1.69
C PRO A 608 -8.69 24.48 -2.78
N ALA A 609 -7.71 25.38 -2.65
CA ALA A 609 -7.40 26.38 -3.66
C ALA A 609 -6.30 25.87 -4.61
N MET A 610 -6.54 25.93 -5.93
CA MET A 610 -5.51 25.67 -6.96
C MET A 610 -4.63 26.92 -7.12
N MET A 611 -3.36 26.87 -6.68
CA MET A 611 -2.41 27.98 -6.86
C MET A 611 -0.97 27.49 -7.05
N GLY A 612 -0.17 28.22 -7.84
CA GLY A 612 1.28 28.06 -7.97
C GLY A 612 1.72 26.96 -8.94
N ASP A 613 2.67 26.12 -8.52
CA ASP A 613 3.30 25.07 -9.33
C ASP A 613 2.30 24.11 -10.00
N LEU A 614 1.11 23.94 -9.41
CA LEU A 614 0.05 23.11 -9.99
C LEU A 614 -0.48 23.68 -11.31
N GLU A 615 -0.60 24.99 -11.44
CA GLU A 615 -1.07 25.63 -12.69
C GLU A 615 -0.07 25.39 -13.82
N ILE A 616 1.23 25.59 -13.55
CA ILE A 616 2.31 25.33 -14.50
C ILE A 616 2.30 23.86 -14.94
N PHE A 617 2.17 22.95 -13.98
CA PHE A 617 2.11 21.52 -14.27
C PHE A 617 0.88 21.15 -15.13
N MET A 618 -0.30 21.70 -14.81
CA MET A 618 -1.53 21.45 -15.56
C MET A 618 -1.45 22.00 -16.98
N LEU A 619 -0.77 23.13 -17.21
CA LEU A 619 -0.50 23.65 -18.56
C LEU A 619 0.32 22.66 -19.40
N TRP A 620 1.34 22.02 -18.83
CA TRP A 620 2.12 20.98 -19.52
C TRP A 620 1.25 19.76 -19.84
N ALA A 621 0.41 19.33 -18.90
CA ALA A 621 -0.52 18.23 -19.12
C ALA A 621 -1.53 18.56 -20.24
N ASP A 622 -2.04 19.80 -20.27
CA ASP A 622 -2.96 20.31 -21.29
C ASP A 622 -2.33 20.41 -22.68
N GLU A 623 -1.06 20.78 -22.78
CA GLU A 623 -0.33 20.83 -24.04
C GLU A 623 -0.05 19.43 -24.61
N ILE A 624 0.26 18.47 -23.74
CA ILE A 624 0.63 17.10 -24.14
C ILE A 624 -0.61 16.26 -24.48
N ARG A 625 -1.74 16.48 -23.80
CA ARG A 625 -2.92 15.62 -23.96
C ARG A 625 -3.58 15.81 -25.32
N ARG A 626 -4.06 14.69 -25.87
CA ARG A 626 -4.86 14.68 -27.11
C ARG A 626 -6.37 14.72 -26.86
N ILE A 627 -6.81 14.20 -25.72
CA ILE A 627 -8.24 14.07 -25.37
C ILE A 627 -8.71 15.37 -24.74
N LYS A 628 -9.89 15.85 -25.16
CA LYS A 628 -10.58 16.95 -24.48
C LYS A 628 -11.23 16.46 -23.20
N VAL A 629 -11.07 17.20 -22.11
CA VAL A 629 -11.70 16.88 -20.82
C VAL A 629 -12.96 17.73 -20.69
N MET A 630 -14.11 17.05 -20.66
CA MET A 630 -15.42 17.65 -20.45
C MET A 630 -15.93 17.29 -19.06
N ALA A 631 -16.87 18.06 -18.52
CA ALA A 631 -17.47 17.81 -17.22
C ALA A 631 -18.87 17.20 -17.31
N ASN A 632 -19.23 16.47 -16.26
CA ASN A 632 -20.62 16.08 -16.00
C ASN A 632 -21.15 17.06 -14.97
N ALA A 633 -21.99 18.00 -15.38
CA ALA A 633 -22.53 19.03 -14.50
C ALA A 633 -23.99 19.30 -14.83
N ASP A 634 -24.81 19.39 -13.78
CA ASP A 634 -26.27 19.44 -13.89
C ASP A 634 -26.83 20.77 -13.34
N THR A 635 -25.98 21.60 -12.71
CA THR A 635 -26.33 22.92 -12.15
C THR A 635 -25.37 24.01 -12.65
N PRO A 636 -25.78 25.30 -12.61
CA PRO A 636 -24.89 26.41 -12.96
C PRO A 636 -23.63 26.48 -12.09
N GLU A 637 -23.75 26.18 -10.80
CA GLU A 637 -22.65 26.19 -9.83
C GLU A 637 -21.64 25.08 -10.15
N ASP A 638 -22.11 23.86 -10.43
CA ASP A 638 -21.25 22.74 -10.83
C ASP A 638 -20.56 23.01 -12.17
N ALA A 639 -21.27 23.63 -13.12
CA ALA A 639 -20.72 23.99 -14.41
C ALA A 639 -19.60 25.04 -14.28
N LEU A 640 -19.81 26.05 -13.43
CA LEU A 640 -18.79 27.06 -13.14
C LEU A 640 -17.59 26.46 -12.40
N ALA A 641 -17.81 25.61 -11.40
CA ALA A 641 -16.75 24.91 -10.70
C ALA A 641 -15.93 24.01 -11.63
N ALA A 642 -16.61 23.27 -12.50
CA ALA A 642 -15.96 22.44 -13.51
C ALA A 642 -15.11 23.27 -14.49
N ARG A 643 -15.62 24.43 -14.93
CA ARG A 643 -14.87 25.36 -15.78
C ARG A 643 -13.63 25.90 -15.07
N ASN A 644 -13.76 26.30 -13.80
CA ASN A 644 -12.64 26.76 -12.99
C ASN A 644 -11.57 25.67 -12.81
N ASN A 645 -11.97 24.40 -12.84
CA ASN A 645 -11.07 23.24 -12.82
C ASN A 645 -10.51 22.84 -14.21
N GLY A 646 -10.74 23.66 -15.25
CA GLY A 646 -10.18 23.45 -16.59
C GLY A 646 -11.05 22.63 -17.56
N ALA A 647 -12.32 22.36 -17.22
CA ALA A 647 -13.23 21.66 -18.15
C ALA A 647 -13.47 22.48 -19.42
N GLN A 648 -13.40 21.81 -20.58
CA GLN A 648 -13.51 22.46 -21.91
C GLN A 648 -14.95 22.48 -22.45
N GLY A 649 -15.92 22.11 -21.62
CA GLY A 649 -17.33 21.97 -21.97
C GLY A 649 -18.05 21.00 -21.03
N ILE A 650 -19.38 20.90 -21.17
CA ILE A 650 -20.20 19.89 -20.50
C ILE A 650 -20.40 18.71 -21.45
N GLY A 651 -19.96 17.52 -21.05
CA GLY A 651 -20.11 16.28 -21.81
C GLY A 651 -21.41 15.54 -21.49
N LEU A 652 -21.97 15.78 -20.29
CA LEU A 652 -23.22 15.19 -19.84
C LEU A 652 -23.92 16.16 -18.86
N CYS A 653 -25.19 16.45 -19.15
CA CYS A 653 -26.08 17.22 -18.28
C CYS A 653 -27.35 16.38 -18.05
N ARG A 654 -27.55 15.93 -16.82
CA ARG A 654 -28.65 15.05 -16.39
C ARG A 654 -29.84 15.88 -15.94
N THR A 655 -30.81 16.06 -16.83
CA THR A 655 -32.02 16.84 -16.55
C THR A 655 -32.88 16.28 -15.42
N GLU A 656 -32.75 14.99 -15.11
CA GLU A 656 -33.46 14.35 -14.01
C GLU A 656 -33.11 14.96 -12.65
N HIS A 657 -31.83 15.33 -12.43
CA HIS A 657 -31.38 15.94 -11.19
C HIS A 657 -31.98 17.34 -10.98
N MET A 658 -32.22 18.08 -12.08
CA MET A 658 -32.85 19.40 -12.06
C MET A 658 -34.28 19.37 -11.51
N PHE A 659 -34.99 18.24 -11.66
CA PHE A 659 -36.35 18.09 -11.13
C PHE A 659 -36.39 17.80 -9.63
N PHE A 660 -35.29 17.33 -9.03
CA PHE A 660 -35.20 17.00 -7.61
C PHE A 660 -34.71 18.17 -6.75
N ALA A 661 -34.38 19.32 -7.35
CA ALA A 661 -33.83 20.48 -6.65
C ALA A 661 -34.80 21.13 -5.63
N SER A 662 -36.12 20.96 -5.80
CA SER A 662 -37.11 21.47 -4.85
C SER A 662 -38.41 20.66 -4.86
N ASP A 663 -39.14 20.70 -3.74
CA ASP A 663 -40.45 20.05 -3.60
C ASP A 663 -41.47 20.52 -4.65
N GLU A 664 -41.37 21.76 -5.12
CA GLU A 664 -42.25 22.31 -6.15
C GLU A 664 -42.01 21.68 -7.52
N ARG A 665 -40.74 21.47 -7.89
CA ARG A 665 -40.35 20.79 -9.13
C ARG A 665 -40.73 19.32 -9.08
N ILE A 666 -40.54 18.66 -7.94
CA ILE A 666 -40.99 17.28 -7.70
C ILE A 666 -42.52 17.18 -7.84
N LYS A 667 -43.28 18.13 -7.28
CA LYS A 667 -44.75 18.18 -7.43
C LYS A 667 -45.16 18.37 -8.88
N ALA A 668 -44.47 19.22 -9.64
CA ALA A 668 -44.74 19.43 -11.06
C ALA A 668 -44.50 18.14 -11.88
N VAL A 669 -43.40 17.41 -11.61
CA VAL A 669 -43.15 16.10 -12.24
C VAL A 669 -44.19 15.05 -11.80
N ARG A 670 -44.57 15.00 -10.52
CA ARG A 670 -45.63 14.10 -10.04
C ARG A 670 -46.98 14.38 -10.71
N LYS A 671 -47.35 15.64 -10.93
CA LYS A 671 -48.55 16.02 -11.68
C LYS A 671 -48.50 15.52 -13.13
N MET A 672 -47.34 15.63 -13.78
CA MET A 672 -47.14 15.10 -15.14
C MET A 672 -47.29 13.58 -15.18
N ILE A 673 -46.74 12.87 -14.20
CA ILE A 673 -46.84 11.40 -14.09
C ILE A 673 -48.29 10.94 -13.85
N MET A 674 -49.00 11.61 -12.95
CA MET A 674 -50.39 11.27 -12.58
C MET A 674 -51.43 11.77 -13.60
N ALA A 675 -51.01 12.47 -14.66
CA ALA A 675 -51.92 13.02 -15.65
C ALA A 675 -52.54 11.93 -16.54
N VAL A 676 -53.86 11.78 -16.44
CA VAL A 676 -54.65 10.78 -17.17
C VAL A 676 -54.99 11.23 -18.60
N THR A 677 -55.00 12.54 -18.87
CA THR A 677 -55.30 13.09 -20.21
C THR A 677 -54.11 13.83 -20.82
N PRO A 678 -54.03 13.93 -22.16
CA PRO A 678 -52.99 14.72 -22.84
C PRO A 678 -52.98 16.20 -22.43
N GLU A 679 -54.16 16.78 -22.15
CA GLU A 679 -54.32 18.18 -21.74
C GLU A 679 -53.70 18.43 -20.36
N LEU A 680 -54.03 17.58 -19.38
CA LEU A 680 -53.46 17.65 -18.03
C LEU A 680 -51.95 17.40 -18.03
N ARG A 681 -51.47 16.50 -18.92
CA ARG A 681 -50.03 16.27 -19.09
C ARG A 681 -49.34 17.49 -19.66
N LYS A 682 -49.97 18.18 -20.62
CA LYS A 682 -49.45 19.42 -21.21
C LYS A 682 -49.37 20.54 -20.18
N GLU A 683 -50.42 20.75 -19.38
CA GLU A 683 -50.39 21.73 -18.28
C GLU A 683 -49.26 21.46 -17.29
N ALA A 684 -49.03 20.20 -16.92
CA ALA A 684 -47.93 19.83 -16.04
C ALA A 684 -46.54 20.01 -16.68
N LEU A 685 -46.41 19.80 -18.00
CA LEU A 685 -45.18 20.10 -18.75
C LEU A 685 -44.90 21.60 -18.84
N ASP A 686 -45.94 22.42 -19.03
CA ASP A 686 -45.82 23.88 -19.08
C ASP A 686 -45.33 24.46 -17.73
N LEU A 687 -45.67 23.79 -16.60
CA LEU A 687 -45.11 24.11 -15.28
C LEU A 687 -43.60 23.78 -15.17
N LEU A 688 -43.10 22.78 -15.91
CA LEU A 688 -41.68 22.39 -15.90
C LEU A 688 -40.82 23.26 -16.81
N LEU A 689 -41.42 23.84 -17.86
CA LEU A 689 -40.74 24.68 -18.85
C LEU A 689 -39.95 25.85 -18.25
N PRO A 690 -40.49 26.70 -17.34
CA PRO A 690 -39.72 27.82 -16.78
C PRO A 690 -38.54 27.36 -15.93
N TYR A 691 -38.68 26.25 -15.20
CA TYR A 691 -37.59 25.68 -14.40
C TYR A 691 -36.44 25.18 -15.27
N GLN A 692 -36.75 24.35 -16.26
CA GLN A 692 -35.75 23.83 -17.20
C GLN A 692 -35.06 24.97 -17.97
N ARG A 693 -35.82 25.96 -18.45
CA ARG A 693 -35.26 27.11 -19.15
C ARG A 693 -34.29 27.91 -18.27
N ALA A 694 -34.67 28.21 -17.02
CA ALA A 694 -33.82 28.96 -16.12
C ALA A 694 -32.50 28.22 -15.80
N ASP A 695 -32.56 26.91 -15.56
CA ASP A 695 -31.37 26.11 -15.29
C ASP A 695 -30.44 26.05 -16.51
N PHE A 696 -30.99 25.84 -17.72
CA PHE A 696 -30.20 25.85 -18.95
C PHE A 696 -29.59 27.22 -19.23
N GLU A 697 -30.33 28.32 -19.04
CA GLU A 697 -29.77 29.67 -19.17
C GLU A 697 -28.61 29.90 -18.20
N GLY A 698 -28.72 29.41 -16.96
CA GLY A 698 -27.65 29.44 -15.97
C GLY A 698 -26.42 28.63 -16.40
N ILE A 699 -26.61 27.40 -16.85
CA ILE A 699 -25.53 26.53 -17.34
C ILE A 699 -24.86 27.12 -18.58
N PHE A 700 -25.63 27.64 -19.53
CA PHE A 700 -25.08 28.29 -20.73
C PHE A 700 -24.26 29.53 -20.37
N ARG A 701 -24.72 30.33 -19.41
CA ARG A 701 -23.98 31.48 -18.91
C ARG A 701 -22.68 31.08 -18.21
N ALA A 702 -22.71 30.04 -17.38
CA ALA A 702 -21.50 29.54 -16.71
C ALA A 702 -20.45 29.03 -17.70
N MET A 703 -20.87 28.46 -18.83
CA MET A 703 -20.00 27.83 -19.83
C MET A 703 -19.70 28.71 -21.05
N ASP A 704 -19.98 30.01 -20.97
CA ASP A 704 -19.82 30.94 -22.09
C ASP A 704 -18.38 30.92 -22.67
N GLY A 705 -18.27 30.83 -24.00
CA GLY A 705 -17.01 30.74 -24.73
C GLY A 705 -16.37 29.34 -24.84
N THR A 706 -16.93 28.30 -24.21
CA THR A 706 -16.46 26.91 -24.36
C THR A 706 -17.33 26.13 -25.36
N SER A 707 -16.80 25.04 -25.94
CA SER A 707 -17.49 24.22 -26.95
C SER A 707 -18.65 23.39 -26.37
N CYS A 708 -19.60 24.00 -25.67
CA CYS A 708 -20.82 23.41 -25.14
C CYS A 708 -21.78 22.83 -26.22
N LEU A 709 -21.39 22.84 -27.49
CA LEU A 709 -22.31 22.77 -28.62
C LEU A 709 -22.16 21.52 -29.50
N GLN A 710 -21.60 20.40 -29.02
CA GLN A 710 -21.45 19.21 -29.88
C GLN A 710 -22.13 17.92 -29.45
N ARG A 711 -22.74 17.80 -28.26
CA ARG A 711 -23.73 16.76 -27.95
C ARG A 711 -24.27 16.95 -26.53
N PHE A 712 -25.43 17.58 -26.39
CA PHE A 712 -26.26 17.27 -25.23
C PHE A 712 -26.72 15.82 -25.39
N VAL A 713 -26.13 14.89 -24.64
CA VAL A 713 -26.82 13.63 -24.36
C VAL A 713 -27.77 13.94 -23.22
N VAL A 714 -28.93 14.53 -23.54
CA VAL A 714 -30.05 14.63 -22.58
C VAL A 714 -30.58 13.23 -22.37
N LEU A 715 -30.14 12.57 -21.31
CA LEU A 715 -30.59 11.24 -20.96
C LEU A 715 -31.82 11.37 -20.06
N LEU A 716 -32.99 11.62 -20.66
CA LEU A 716 -34.28 11.61 -19.95
C LEU A 716 -34.62 10.19 -19.49
N ARG A 717 -34.02 9.74 -18.38
CA ARG A 717 -34.26 8.42 -17.79
C ARG A 717 -35.45 8.37 -16.83
N VAL A 718 -36.35 9.36 -16.91
CA VAL A 718 -37.57 9.43 -16.08
C VAL A 718 -38.60 8.36 -16.48
N MET A 719 -38.53 7.81 -17.70
CA MET A 719 -39.55 6.88 -18.20
C MET A 719 -39.42 5.42 -17.76
N LEU A 720 -38.27 4.94 -17.26
CA LEU A 720 -38.10 3.50 -16.99
C LEU A 720 -38.55 3.03 -15.59
N PHE A 721 -38.66 3.92 -14.61
CA PHE A 721 -39.01 3.52 -13.24
C PHE A 721 -40.53 3.35 -13.00
N ILE A 722 -41.37 3.90 -13.88
CA ILE A 722 -42.82 3.97 -13.66
C ILE A 722 -43.55 2.84 -14.39
N SER A 723 -43.01 2.31 -15.49
CA SER A 723 -43.62 1.18 -16.20
C SER A 723 -43.57 -0.15 -15.43
N ILE A 724 -42.81 -0.25 -14.33
CA ILE A 724 -42.76 -1.46 -13.48
C ILE A 724 -43.79 -1.39 -12.34
N ALA A 725 -44.38 -0.21 -12.08
CA ALA A 725 -45.41 -0.05 -11.04
C ALA A 725 -46.83 -0.33 -11.56
N ASP A 726 -47.06 -0.28 -12.88
CA ASP A 726 -48.37 -0.56 -13.50
C ASP A 726 -48.57 -2.04 -13.91
N GLU A 727 -47.59 -2.92 -13.69
CA GLU A 727 -47.73 -4.38 -13.87
C GLU A 727 -47.63 -5.15 -12.53
N LYS A 728 -48.39 -4.71 -11.52
CA LYS A 728 -48.70 -5.53 -10.33
C LYS A 728 -50.18 -5.51 -9.97
#